data_AF-A0A7V2PV47-F1
#
_entry.id   AF-A0A7V2PV47-F1
#
_cell.length_a   1.000
_cell.length_b   1.000
_cell.length_c   1.000
_cell.angle_alpha   90.00
_cell.angle_beta   90.00
_cell.angle_gamma   90.00
#
_symmetry.space_group_name_H-M   'P 1'
#
loop_
_entity.id
_entity.type
_entity.pdbx_description
1 polymer ?
#
loop_
_entity_poly.entity_id
_entity_poly.type
_entity_poly.pdbx_seq_one_letter_code
_entity_poly.pdbx_strand_id
1 'polypeptide(L)'
;MNGLASTSKEMGGENLWRVTSRYFLHPLYLFKNYRRDDLLSDFTAGLTVAIVMLPQAIAYALVAELPPQMGIYAAIIGSIVGGLWGSSENLVTGPTNTSSLLVLSILLPMAGIGSSEYLLAAGLLAIFAGIFQITLGFARLGMLVNFVSDSVIVGFTAGAGVLIMINQFKHLFRLQIPIMDNMFLTLTEVIIRIPQTHLISMILGLTVIILIILIMWFKPLLPAPLIAIGIASVAVWIFHLGQSGVVLIGEIPKGLPPLTKFPPINIETLGELSSGILAVGSIGLVQTIAVAKALTVKSGKRFDSNQEFIGQGLANIACGFFSGYPVFGSFVRSEVNKRSGGKTAFSSVFAGLLMLGAVLLFAPYVAFIPKTALAGVLIVIAYGMIDRKEILRIWRGAKGDLLIMAITFITTLLLPLQFAVLFGIMASFAVYILRTSTPRVFPVVPNKSFEHLEYQPERESCPQMAIFDLHGDLYFGATNYIEDKIIGYMNQHPEQRFLILRMNNVNQCDISGIHALEGIVRRYRKRGGDVILNGTQPNIMALMRGTGFYEYLGEQNFIFDEKQAISYAFHYLFDPVICIYECERRVFQECQNLPKHIVHTEIVPLPMAIPMGAVDLISPLNLWRDLHQDDPPFVIDVREPREYKRGHIPNAALIPLFELIANPEQVPKDRKVIFVCRAGRRSARAAYYFAEKGYQNISVLEGGMQAWETADLLVAVETVMGLEVTNG
;
A
#
# COMPACT_ATOMS: atom_id res chain seq x y z
N MET A 1 -4.53 -28.07 -15.94
CA MET A 1 -4.87 -27.25 -17.11
C MET A 1 -6.32 -27.54 -17.48
N ASN A 2 -7.06 -26.50 -17.90
CA ASN A 2 -8.51 -26.39 -18.12
C ASN A 2 -9.34 -26.06 -16.87
N GLY A 3 -9.67 -24.77 -16.71
CA GLY A 3 -10.68 -24.28 -15.76
C GLY A 3 -10.50 -22.86 -15.23
N LEU A 4 -9.50 -22.08 -15.66
CA LEU A 4 -9.30 -20.71 -15.19
C LEU A 4 -8.79 -19.80 -16.33
N ALA A 5 -9.70 -19.38 -17.20
CA ALA A 5 -9.48 -18.27 -18.14
C ALA A 5 -10.82 -17.73 -18.64
N SER A 6 -11.61 -17.06 -17.78
CA SER A 6 -12.76 -16.27 -18.28
C SER A 6 -13.32 -15.17 -17.35
N THR A 7 -12.67 -14.77 -16.25
CA THR A 7 -13.29 -13.82 -15.29
C THR A 7 -12.69 -12.42 -15.28
N SER A 8 -12.36 -11.84 -16.43
CA SER A 8 -12.03 -10.41 -16.53
C SER A 8 -12.85 -9.61 -17.54
N LYS A 9 -13.85 -10.22 -18.19
CA LYS A 9 -14.69 -9.56 -19.21
C LYS A 9 -16.21 -9.57 -18.96
N GLU A 10 -16.66 -10.01 -17.78
CA GLU A 10 -18.09 -10.08 -17.42
C GLU A 10 -18.50 -9.19 -16.22
N MET A 11 -17.80 -8.07 -15.97
CA MET A 11 -18.22 -7.11 -14.92
C MET A 11 -19.18 -6.03 -15.44
N GLY A 12 -20.11 -6.42 -16.30
CA GLY A 12 -21.18 -5.55 -16.83
C GLY A 12 -22.52 -6.25 -16.73
N GLY A 13 -23.10 -6.31 -15.52
CA GLY A 13 -24.49 -6.73 -15.33
C GLY A 13 -24.75 -8.01 -14.53
N GLU A 14 -23.96 -8.33 -13.49
CA GLU A 14 -24.48 -9.27 -12.47
C GLU A 14 -25.63 -8.59 -11.70
N ASN A 15 -26.86 -9.10 -11.88
CA ASN A 15 -28.04 -8.67 -11.14
C ASN A 15 -27.72 -8.55 -9.65
N LEU A 16 -27.82 -7.33 -9.10
CA LEU A 16 -27.52 -7.01 -7.68
C LEU A 16 -28.20 -8.01 -6.72
N TRP A 17 -29.42 -8.45 -7.06
CA TRP A 17 -30.18 -9.49 -6.36
C TRP A 17 -29.48 -10.86 -6.26
N ARG A 18 -28.78 -11.32 -7.30
CA ARG A 18 -28.03 -12.59 -7.26
C ARG A 18 -26.82 -12.50 -6.35
N VAL A 19 -26.15 -11.33 -6.31
CA VAL A 19 -25.00 -11.10 -5.45
C VAL A 19 -25.40 -10.93 -3.98
N THR A 20 -26.48 -10.20 -3.69
CA THR A 20 -26.96 -10.00 -2.30
C THR A 20 -27.57 -11.26 -1.70
N SER A 21 -28.30 -12.05 -2.49
CA SER A 21 -28.87 -13.33 -2.04
C SER A 21 -27.81 -14.34 -1.59
N ARG A 22 -26.61 -14.31 -2.19
CA ARG A 22 -25.49 -15.20 -1.84
C ARG A 22 -25.05 -15.05 -0.38
N TYR A 23 -25.07 -13.84 0.18
CA TYR A 23 -24.61 -13.60 1.55
C TYR A 23 -25.53 -14.23 2.61
N PHE A 24 -26.84 -14.22 2.39
CA PHE A 24 -27.82 -14.80 3.33
C PHE A 24 -27.98 -16.31 3.18
N LEU A 25 -27.67 -16.87 2.00
CA LEU A 25 -27.72 -18.31 1.72
C LEU A 25 -26.45 -19.05 2.19
N HIS A 26 -25.52 -18.38 2.88
CA HIS A 26 -24.29 -18.99 3.38
C HIS A 26 -24.51 -20.26 4.24
N PRO A 27 -25.50 -20.32 5.16
CA PRO A 27 -25.78 -21.54 5.91
C PRO A 27 -26.06 -22.75 5.01
N LEU A 28 -26.83 -22.57 3.92
CA LEU A 28 -27.14 -23.66 2.99
C LEU A 28 -25.87 -24.18 2.31
N TYR A 29 -24.93 -23.30 1.97
CA TYR A 29 -23.63 -23.69 1.45
C TYR A 29 -22.82 -24.49 2.50
N LEU A 30 -22.82 -24.06 3.76
CA LEU A 30 -22.14 -24.78 4.85
C LEU A 30 -22.74 -26.18 5.05
N PHE A 31 -24.06 -26.30 5.16
CA PHE A 31 -24.73 -27.60 5.32
C PHE A 31 -24.50 -28.53 4.13
N LYS A 32 -24.54 -28.02 2.89
CA LYS A 32 -24.33 -28.83 1.68
C LYS A 32 -22.91 -29.39 1.57
N ASN A 33 -21.91 -28.64 2.02
CA ASN A 33 -20.50 -29.02 1.92
C ASN A 33 -19.96 -29.64 3.21
N TYR A 34 -20.80 -29.87 4.22
CA TYR A 34 -20.37 -30.44 5.49
C TYR A 34 -20.00 -31.92 5.34
N ARG A 35 -18.76 -32.25 5.69
CA ARG A 35 -18.28 -33.64 5.66
C ARG A 35 -18.50 -34.29 7.02
N ARG A 36 -19.05 -35.52 7.02
CA ARG A 36 -19.28 -36.29 8.25
C ARG A 36 -17.99 -36.57 9.03
N ASP A 37 -16.85 -36.67 8.34
CA ASP A 37 -15.53 -36.88 8.94
C ASP A 37 -15.10 -35.72 9.88
N ASP A 38 -15.70 -34.54 9.72
CA ASP A 38 -15.37 -33.35 10.51
C ASP A 38 -16.23 -33.23 11.77
N LEU A 39 -17.29 -34.04 11.90
CA LEU A 39 -18.26 -33.99 13.00
C LEU A 39 -17.61 -34.13 14.38
N LEU A 40 -16.79 -35.17 14.57
CA LEU A 40 -16.15 -35.41 15.86
C LEU A 40 -15.20 -34.26 16.23
N SER A 41 -14.43 -33.79 15.25
CA SER A 41 -13.44 -32.71 15.40
C SER A 41 -14.12 -31.39 15.80
N ASP A 42 -15.16 -31.01 15.07
CA ASP A 42 -15.93 -29.78 15.32
C ASP A 42 -16.73 -29.86 16.62
N PHE A 43 -17.28 -31.03 16.96
CA PHE A 43 -17.99 -31.23 18.21
C PHE A 43 -17.07 -31.12 19.44
N THR A 44 -15.90 -31.77 19.41
CA THR A 44 -14.93 -31.69 20.52
C THR A 44 -14.33 -30.29 20.66
N ALA A 45 -14.10 -29.62 19.53
CA ALA A 45 -13.66 -28.23 19.53
C ALA A 45 -14.75 -27.32 20.10
N GLY A 46 -16.00 -27.46 19.65
CA GLY A 46 -17.14 -26.73 20.16
C GLY A 46 -17.34 -26.94 21.66
N LEU A 47 -17.22 -28.17 22.16
CA LEU A 47 -17.31 -28.47 23.60
C LEU A 47 -16.23 -27.77 24.41
N THR A 48 -14.99 -27.79 23.92
CA THR A 48 -13.86 -27.12 24.59
C THR A 48 -14.07 -25.61 24.64
N VAL A 49 -14.56 -25.03 23.54
CA VAL A 49 -14.85 -23.59 23.44
C VAL A 49 -16.05 -23.22 24.33
N ALA A 50 -17.08 -24.06 24.42
CA ALA A 50 -18.26 -23.86 25.28
C ALA A 50 -17.87 -23.68 26.76
N ILE A 51 -16.93 -24.50 27.24
CA ILE A 51 -16.44 -24.45 28.62
C ILE A 51 -15.64 -23.17 28.86
N VAL A 52 -14.81 -22.76 27.90
CA VAL A 52 -14.02 -21.52 28.01
C VAL A 52 -14.91 -20.28 27.92
N MET A 53 -15.96 -20.30 27.09
CA MET A 53 -16.76 -19.11 26.84
C MET A 53 -17.68 -18.73 27.99
N LEU A 54 -18.16 -19.69 28.79
CA LEU A 54 -19.07 -19.41 29.90
C LEU A 54 -18.52 -18.45 30.98
N PRO A 55 -17.37 -18.73 31.62
CA PRO A 55 -16.80 -17.83 32.63
C PRO A 55 -16.44 -16.47 32.03
N GLN A 56 -16.01 -16.44 30.76
CA GLN A 56 -15.71 -15.20 30.05
C GLN A 56 -16.98 -14.38 29.79
N ALA A 57 -18.06 -15.01 29.36
CA ALA A 57 -19.33 -14.35 29.10
C ALA A 57 -19.88 -13.68 30.36
N ILE A 58 -19.81 -14.37 31.50
CA ILE A 58 -20.18 -13.81 32.80
C ILE A 58 -19.28 -12.63 33.17
N ALA A 59 -17.96 -12.82 33.10
CA ALA A 59 -17.00 -11.77 33.46
C ALA A 59 -17.18 -10.51 32.59
N TYR A 60 -17.37 -10.67 31.28
CA TYR A 60 -17.55 -9.56 30.36
C TYR A 60 -18.91 -8.88 30.52
N ALA A 61 -19.99 -9.59 30.83
CA ALA A 61 -21.25 -8.94 31.18
C ALA A 61 -21.09 -8.04 32.42
N LEU A 62 -20.39 -8.52 33.44
CA LEU A 62 -20.12 -7.74 34.65
C LEU A 62 -19.22 -6.52 34.37
N VAL A 63 -18.26 -6.62 33.45
CA VAL A 63 -17.49 -5.44 32.99
C VAL A 63 -18.39 -4.40 32.32
N ALA A 64 -19.44 -4.84 31.63
CA ALA A 64 -20.43 -3.95 31.02
C ALA A 64 -21.48 -3.46 32.04
N GLU A 65 -21.35 -3.77 33.33
CA GLU A 65 -22.37 -3.53 34.36
C GLU A 65 -23.75 -4.13 33.98
N LEU A 66 -23.73 -5.25 33.26
CA LEU A 66 -24.90 -6.01 32.82
C LEU A 66 -25.08 -7.30 33.63
N PRO A 67 -26.32 -7.82 33.75
CA PRO A 67 -26.59 -9.11 34.34
C PRO A 67 -25.79 -10.23 33.64
N PRO A 68 -25.21 -11.19 34.39
CA PRO A 68 -24.49 -12.34 33.82
C PRO A 68 -25.24 -13.10 32.72
N GLN A 69 -26.57 -13.17 32.83
CA GLN A 69 -27.49 -13.76 31.87
C GLN A 69 -27.29 -13.18 30.47
N MET A 70 -27.19 -11.85 30.34
CA MET A 70 -27.04 -11.20 29.05
C MET A 70 -25.74 -11.61 28.34
N GLY A 71 -24.66 -11.80 29.11
CA GLY A 71 -23.40 -12.32 28.55
C GLY A 71 -23.52 -13.74 28.07
N ILE A 72 -24.15 -14.61 28.85
CA ILE A 72 -24.39 -16.01 28.48
C ILE A 72 -25.21 -16.08 27.19
N TYR A 73 -26.30 -15.30 27.10
CA TYR A 73 -27.15 -15.25 25.92
C TYR A 73 -26.41 -14.70 24.70
N ALA A 74 -25.66 -13.61 24.86
CA ALA A 74 -24.82 -13.06 23.80
C ALA A 74 -23.78 -14.07 23.29
N ALA A 75 -23.18 -14.86 24.18
CA ALA A 75 -22.21 -15.89 23.80
C ALA A 75 -22.84 -17.04 23.00
N ILE A 76 -24.01 -17.52 23.44
CA ILE A 76 -24.75 -18.60 22.76
C ILE A 76 -25.18 -18.14 21.36
N ILE A 77 -25.91 -17.03 21.29
CA ILE A 77 -26.50 -16.53 20.04
C ILE A 77 -25.41 -16.05 19.09
N GLY A 78 -24.44 -15.29 19.59
CA GLY A 78 -23.31 -14.80 18.81
C GLY A 78 -22.52 -15.93 18.17
N SER A 79 -22.22 -17.00 18.91
CA SER A 79 -21.44 -18.13 18.38
C SER A 79 -22.18 -18.90 17.27
N ILE A 80 -23.50 -19.06 17.43
CA ILE A 80 -24.35 -19.76 16.45
C ILE A 80 -24.51 -18.92 15.18
N VAL A 81 -24.96 -17.68 15.31
CA VAL A 81 -25.26 -16.81 14.16
C VAL A 81 -23.97 -16.39 13.46
N GLY A 82 -22.93 -16.02 14.22
CA GLY A 82 -21.62 -15.71 13.66
C GLY A 82 -20.99 -16.90 12.91
N GLY A 83 -21.18 -18.13 13.39
CA GLY A 83 -20.70 -19.33 12.68
C GLY A 83 -21.50 -19.67 11.42
N LEU A 84 -22.82 -19.42 11.41
CA LEU A 84 -23.68 -19.75 10.26
C LEU A 84 -23.58 -18.74 9.11
N TRP A 85 -23.37 -17.45 9.42
CA TRP A 85 -23.31 -16.39 8.41
C TRP A 85 -21.94 -15.71 8.26
N GLY A 86 -20.98 -15.98 9.14
CA GLY A 86 -19.60 -15.52 8.99
C GLY A 86 -18.86 -16.24 7.87
N SER A 87 -17.75 -15.66 7.40
CA SER A 87 -16.89 -16.30 6.40
C SER A 87 -15.83 -17.19 7.03
N SER A 88 -15.42 -16.93 8.27
CA SER A 88 -14.32 -17.64 8.92
C SER A 88 -14.78 -18.96 9.55
N GLU A 89 -14.07 -20.04 9.26
CA GLU A 89 -14.37 -21.37 9.80
C GLU A 89 -13.99 -21.51 11.29
N ASN A 90 -12.97 -20.78 11.75
CA ASN A 90 -12.44 -20.94 13.11
C ASN A 90 -12.85 -19.82 14.05
N LEU A 91 -13.39 -18.73 13.52
CA LEU A 91 -13.79 -17.58 14.32
C LEU A 91 -15.01 -17.92 15.17
N VAL A 92 -14.92 -17.58 16.45
CA VAL A 92 -16.01 -17.71 17.42
C VAL A 92 -16.42 -16.32 17.88
N THR A 93 -17.69 -16.00 17.62
CA THR A 93 -18.28 -14.68 17.91
C THR A 93 -18.97 -14.69 19.28
N GLY A 94 -18.82 -13.62 20.05
CA GLY A 94 -19.53 -13.47 21.32
C GLY A 94 -19.07 -12.23 22.10
N PRO A 95 -19.44 -12.11 23.38
CA PRO A 95 -19.03 -10.97 24.20
C PRO A 95 -17.52 -10.97 24.40
N THR A 96 -16.93 -9.79 24.34
CA THR A 96 -15.48 -9.55 24.51
C THR A 96 -15.24 -8.40 25.48
N ASN A 97 -14.03 -8.30 26.03
CA ASN A 97 -13.66 -7.19 26.90
C ASN A 97 -13.92 -5.82 26.23
N THR A 98 -13.57 -5.72 24.94
CA THR A 98 -13.78 -4.50 24.15
C THR A 98 -15.26 -4.17 24.00
N SER A 99 -16.09 -5.15 23.63
CA SER A 99 -17.53 -4.88 23.46
C SER A 99 -18.17 -4.47 24.78
N SER A 100 -17.76 -5.09 25.89
CA SER A 100 -18.24 -4.75 27.23
C SER A 100 -17.83 -3.36 27.71
N LEU A 101 -16.56 -2.98 27.55
CA LEU A 101 -16.09 -1.65 27.95
C LEU A 101 -16.73 -0.54 27.10
N LEU A 102 -16.92 -0.80 25.80
CA LEU A 102 -17.63 0.14 24.92
C LEU A 102 -19.07 0.33 25.40
N VAL A 103 -19.80 -0.77 25.63
CA VAL A 103 -21.16 -0.72 26.17
C VAL A 103 -21.21 0.05 27.48
N LEU A 104 -20.31 -0.24 28.43
CA LEU A 104 -20.22 0.52 29.68
C LEU A 104 -20.03 2.02 29.40
N SER A 105 -19.00 2.38 28.64
CA SER A 105 -18.63 3.77 28.38
C SER A 105 -19.71 4.57 27.65
N ILE A 106 -20.49 3.92 26.77
CA ILE A 106 -21.56 4.54 26.00
C ILE A 106 -22.83 4.70 26.83
N LEU A 107 -23.19 3.67 27.62
CA LEU A 107 -24.47 3.66 28.33
C LEU A 107 -24.43 4.31 29.71
N LEU A 108 -23.27 4.33 30.37
CA LEU A 108 -23.14 4.91 31.71
C LEU A 108 -23.56 6.39 31.80
N PRO A 109 -23.29 7.25 30.81
CA PRO A 109 -23.79 8.63 30.81
C PRO A 109 -25.29 8.74 30.51
N MET A 110 -25.92 7.70 29.98
CA MET A 110 -27.28 7.74 29.41
C MET A 110 -28.33 7.12 30.33
N ALA A 111 -27.99 6.04 31.04
CA ALA A 111 -28.93 5.31 31.89
C ALA A 111 -28.25 4.81 33.17
N GLY A 112 -29.01 4.74 34.26
CA GLY A 112 -28.53 4.20 35.53
C GLY A 112 -28.24 2.70 35.45
N ILE A 113 -27.12 2.26 36.04
CA ILE A 113 -26.74 0.84 36.10
C ILE A 113 -27.89 0.00 36.69
N GLY A 114 -28.23 -1.10 36.01
CA GLY A 114 -29.28 -2.02 36.44
C GLY A 114 -30.72 -1.58 36.15
N SER A 115 -30.94 -0.38 35.59
CA SER A 115 -32.27 0.04 35.13
C SER A 115 -32.72 -0.76 33.91
N SER A 116 -34.04 -0.88 33.71
CA SER A 116 -34.60 -1.51 32.50
C SER A 116 -34.15 -0.78 31.22
N GLU A 117 -34.00 0.54 31.29
CA GLU A 117 -33.52 1.38 30.20
C GLU A 117 -32.07 1.03 29.81
N TYR A 118 -31.18 0.83 30.79
CA TYR A 118 -29.80 0.44 30.54
C TYR A 118 -29.70 -0.91 29.81
N LEU A 119 -30.48 -1.89 30.25
CA LEU A 119 -30.54 -3.23 29.66
C LEU A 119 -31.08 -3.18 28.22
N LEU A 120 -32.14 -2.42 27.98
CA LEU A 120 -32.73 -2.26 26.66
C LEU A 120 -31.81 -1.48 25.71
N ALA A 121 -31.12 -0.45 26.21
CA ALA A 121 -30.17 0.32 25.43
C ALA A 121 -28.98 -0.54 24.97
N ALA A 122 -28.50 -1.47 25.80
CA ALA A 122 -27.48 -2.44 25.40
C ALA A 122 -27.94 -3.34 24.25
N GLY A 123 -29.18 -3.83 24.30
CA GLY A 123 -29.77 -4.62 23.20
C GLY A 123 -29.97 -3.81 21.92
N LEU A 124 -30.46 -2.57 22.03
CA LEU A 124 -30.62 -1.66 20.88
C LEU A 124 -29.27 -1.31 20.24
N LEU A 125 -28.26 -1.05 21.05
CA LEU A 125 -26.90 -0.79 20.60
C LEU A 125 -26.37 -1.99 19.77
N ALA A 126 -26.65 -3.23 20.18
CA ALA A 126 -26.31 -4.41 19.39
C ALA A 126 -27.04 -4.43 18.05
N ILE A 127 -28.35 -4.22 18.04
CA ILE A 127 -29.16 -4.26 16.80
C ILE A 127 -28.67 -3.21 15.79
N PHE A 128 -28.54 -1.95 16.22
CA PHE A 128 -28.15 -0.89 15.30
C PHE A 128 -26.68 -0.95 14.89
N ALA A 129 -25.77 -1.39 15.77
CA ALA A 129 -24.40 -1.69 15.37
C ALA A 129 -24.39 -2.82 14.31
N GLY A 130 -25.25 -3.83 14.46
CA GLY A 130 -25.36 -4.91 13.48
C GLY A 130 -25.92 -4.47 12.12
N ILE A 131 -26.93 -3.58 12.11
CA ILE A 131 -27.45 -2.95 10.88
C ILE A 131 -26.36 -2.15 10.17
N PHE A 132 -25.59 -1.36 10.93
CA PHE A 132 -24.45 -0.62 10.40
C PHE A 132 -23.41 -1.57 9.77
N GLN A 133 -23.06 -2.67 10.45
CA GLN A 133 -22.11 -3.67 9.94
C GLN A 133 -22.58 -4.33 8.63
N ILE A 134 -23.85 -4.72 8.55
CA ILE A 134 -24.46 -5.25 7.32
C ILE A 134 -24.37 -4.22 6.18
N THR A 135 -24.63 -2.95 6.49
CA THR A 135 -24.55 -1.84 5.52
C THR A 135 -23.13 -1.70 4.94
N LEU A 136 -22.10 -1.77 5.80
CA LEU A 136 -20.70 -1.77 5.36
C LEU A 136 -20.35 -3.01 4.52
N GLY A 137 -20.92 -4.17 4.84
CA GLY A 137 -20.77 -5.40 4.06
C GLY A 137 -21.33 -5.27 2.64
N PHE A 138 -22.53 -4.69 2.48
CA PHE A 138 -23.11 -4.40 1.17
C PHE A 138 -22.35 -3.33 0.38
N ALA A 139 -21.81 -2.33 1.08
CA ALA A 139 -20.93 -1.32 0.48
C ALA A 139 -19.56 -1.87 0.05
N ARG A 140 -19.29 -3.16 0.29
CA ARG A 140 -18.03 -3.86 -0.04
C ARG A 140 -16.78 -3.24 0.61
N LEU A 141 -16.96 -2.58 1.75
CA LEU A 141 -15.87 -1.90 2.46
C LEU A 141 -14.90 -2.87 3.16
N GLY A 142 -15.20 -4.17 3.16
CA GLY A 142 -14.26 -5.21 3.57
C GLY A 142 -13.00 -5.27 2.70
N MET A 143 -12.93 -4.62 1.53
CA MET A 143 -11.69 -4.53 0.73
C MET A 143 -10.54 -3.87 1.51
N LEU A 144 -10.85 -2.92 2.40
CA LEU A 144 -9.85 -2.20 3.21
C LEU A 144 -9.06 -3.13 4.15
N VAL A 145 -9.61 -4.31 4.43
CA VAL A 145 -8.96 -5.35 5.22
C VAL A 145 -7.76 -5.95 4.50
N ASN A 146 -7.76 -5.99 3.17
CA ASN A 146 -6.71 -6.63 2.39
C ASN A 146 -5.33 -5.99 2.61
N PHE A 147 -5.29 -4.75 3.11
CA PHE A 147 -4.05 -4.02 3.41
C PHE A 147 -3.39 -4.39 4.75
N VAL A 148 -3.99 -5.28 5.54
CA VAL A 148 -3.30 -5.90 6.68
C VAL A 148 -2.24 -6.88 6.16
N SER A 149 -0.96 -6.51 6.29
CA SER A 149 0.19 -7.32 5.90
C SER A 149 0.46 -8.47 6.87
N ASP A 150 1.19 -9.50 6.43
CA ASP A 150 1.57 -10.63 7.27
C ASP A 150 2.38 -10.20 8.50
N SER A 151 3.20 -9.15 8.37
CA SER A 151 3.98 -8.57 9.47
C SER A 151 3.09 -8.01 10.58
N VAL A 152 1.98 -7.37 10.23
CA VAL A 152 0.98 -6.90 11.20
C VAL A 152 0.39 -8.09 11.94
N ILE A 153 0.03 -9.16 11.22
CA ILE A 153 -0.58 -10.35 11.81
C ILE A 153 0.36 -11.05 12.78
N VAL A 154 1.64 -11.23 12.40
CA VAL A 154 2.65 -11.85 13.28
C VAL A 154 2.90 -11.00 14.52
N GLY A 155 3.04 -9.67 14.37
CA GLY A 155 3.21 -8.75 15.50
C GLY A 155 2.00 -8.76 16.44
N PHE A 156 0.79 -8.70 15.88
CA PHE A 156 -0.47 -8.73 16.62
C PHE A 156 -0.66 -10.04 17.38
N THR A 157 -0.47 -11.19 16.73
CA THR A 157 -0.64 -12.51 17.37
C THR A 157 0.38 -12.75 18.49
N ALA A 158 1.63 -12.35 18.29
CA ALA A 158 2.64 -12.43 19.34
C ALA A 158 2.31 -11.51 20.52
N GLY A 159 1.91 -10.26 20.25
CA GLY A 159 1.52 -9.29 21.28
C GLY A 159 0.29 -9.74 22.07
N ALA A 160 -0.75 -10.21 21.38
CA ALA A 160 -1.97 -10.73 22.00
C ALA A 160 -1.66 -11.95 22.89
N GLY A 161 -0.74 -12.83 22.45
CA GLY A 161 -0.32 -14.00 23.24
C GLY A 161 0.35 -13.57 24.56
N VAL A 162 1.29 -12.61 24.50
CA VAL A 162 1.94 -12.06 25.69
C VAL A 162 0.91 -11.38 26.62
N LEU A 163 0.02 -10.56 26.07
CA LEU A 163 -1.02 -9.87 26.83
C LEU A 163 -1.96 -10.86 27.54
N ILE A 164 -2.40 -11.92 26.85
CA ILE A 164 -3.26 -12.95 27.44
C ILE A 164 -2.54 -13.64 28.60
N MET A 165 -1.27 -14.03 28.43
CA MET A 165 -0.48 -14.68 29.49
C MET A 165 -0.37 -13.80 30.74
N ILE A 166 -0.03 -12.51 30.58
CA ILE A 166 0.09 -11.57 31.70
C ILE A 166 -1.26 -11.41 32.42
N ASN A 167 -2.35 -11.27 31.66
CA ASN A 167 -3.69 -11.12 32.22
C ASN A 167 -4.21 -12.37 32.95
N GLN A 168 -3.61 -13.55 32.72
CA GLN A 168 -3.96 -14.77 33.45
C GLN A 168 -3.26 -14.90 34.81
N PHE A 169 -2.17 -14.17 35.07
CA PHE A 169 -1.44 -14.32 36.34
C PHE A 169 -2.29 -13.96 37.57
N LYS A 170 -3.18 -12.97 37.46
CA LYS A 170 -4.13 -12.65 38.55
C LYS A 170 -5.03 -13.83 38.93
N HIS A 171 -5.44 -14.63 37.95
CA HIS A 171 -6.28 -15.81 38.17
C HIS A 171 -5.46 -17.01 38.62
N LEU A 172 -4.26 -17.19 38.07
CA LEU A 172 -3.34 -18.28 38.45
C LEU A 172 -2.90 -18.16 39.91
N PHE A 173 -2.50 -16.97 40.34
CA PHE A 173 -2.04 -16.69 41.70
C PHE A 173 -3.18 -16.33 42.68
N ARG A 174 -4.41 -16.19 42.18
CA ARG A 174 -5.59 -15.69 42.92
C ARG A 174 -5.33 -14.32 43.57
N LEU A 175 -4.72 -13.42 42.82
CA LEU A 175 -4.49 -12.04 43.25
C LEU A 175 -5.74 -11.21 42.99
N GLN A 176 -6.11 -10.38 43.95
CA GLN A 176 -7.15 -9.37 43.76
C GLN A 176 -6.52 -8.16 43.08
N ILE A 177 -6.64 -8.09 41.76
CA ILE A 177 -6.13 -6.98 40.95
C ILE A 177 -7.32 -6.37 40.20
N PRO A 178 -7.51 -5.05 40.23
CA PRO A 178 -8.54 -4.39 39.43
C PRO A 178 -8.32 -4.67 37.94
N ILE A 179 -9.38 -4.53 37.13
CA ILE A 179 -9.24 -4.58 35.67
C ILE A 179 -8.50 -3.30 35.26
N MET A 180 -7.43 -3.44 34.48
CA MET A 180 -6.60 -2.32 34.03
C MET A 180 -6.47 -2.35 32.51
N ASP A 181 -6.40 -1.18 31.89
CA ASP A 181 -6.28 -1.04 30.43
C ASP A 181 -4.84 -1.20 29.93
N ASN A 182 -3.85 -1.07 30.82
CA ASN A 182 -2.44 -1.13 30.48
C ASN A 182 -1.78 -2.40 31.06
N MET A 183 -1.11 -3.15 30.18
CA MET A 183 -0.34 -4.34 30.54
C MET A 183 0.75 -4.02 31.58
N PHE A 184 1.44 -2.88 31.47
CA PHE A 184 2.50 -2.52 32.41
C PHE A 184 1.96 -2.32 33.82
N LEU A 185 0.80 -1.67 33.96
CA LEU A 185 0.16 -1.50 35.26
C LEU A 185 -0.26 -2.85 35.84
N THR A 186 -0.85 -3.72 34.99
CA THR A 186 -1.22 -5.08 35.40
C THR A 186 -0.01 -5.87 35.86
N LEU A 187 1.11 -5.81 35.13
CA LEU A 187 2.34 -6.52 35.48
C LEU A 187 2.95 -5.99 36.78
N THR A 188 2.98 -4.67 36.96
CA THR A 188 3.46 -4.03 38.19
C THR A 188 2.62 -4.45 39.40
N GLU A 189 1.29 -4.42 39.29
CA GLU A 189 0.39 -4.88 40.36
C GLU A 189 0.55 -6.38 40.65
N VAL A 190 0.74 -7.20 39.61
CA VAL A 190 1.06 -8.63 39.80
C VAL A 190 2.34 -8.76 40.61
N ILE A 191 3.43 -8.09 40.20
CA ILE A 191 4.73 -8.18 40.87
C ILE A 191 4.63 -7.74 42.34
N ILE A 192 3.98 -6.61 42.61
CA ILE A 192 3.80 -6.07 43.96
C ILE A 192 3.01 -7.04 44.85
N ARG A 193 1.98 -7.70 44.30
CA ARG A 193 1.08 -8.57 45.06
C ARG A 193 1.47 -10.05 45.04
N ILE A 194 2.57 -10.45 44.38
CA ILE A 194 3.07 -11.84 44.40
C ILE A 194 3.09 -12.46 45.81
N PRO A 195 3.52 -11.75 46.89
CA PRO A 195 3.51 -12.33 48.24
C PRO A 195 2.11 -12.73 48.76
N GLN A 196 1.03 -12.19 48.19
CA GLN A 196 -0.37 -12.49 48.54
C GLN A 196 -0.93 -13.70 47.79
N THR A 197 -0.07 -14.46 47.10
CA THR A 197 -0.46 -15.62 46.29
C THR A 197 -1.13 -16.70 47.13
N HIS A 198 -2.27 -17.19 46.65
CA HIS A 198 -2.92 -18.35 47.24
C HIS A 198 -2.29 -19.65 46.73
N LEU A 199 -1.50 -20.31 47.59
CA LEU A 199 -0.65 -21.44 47.20
C LEU A 199 -1.43 -22.60 46.57
N ILE A 200 -2.58 -22.97 47.13
CA ILE A 200 -3.42 -24.08 46.61
C ILE A 200 -3.92 -23.74 45.19
N SER A 201 -4.34 -22.51 44.96
CA SER A 201 -4.80 -22.03 43.65
C SER A 201 -3.69 -22.08 42.60
N MET A 202 -2.48 -21.64 42.99
CA MET A 202 -1.31 -21.64 42.13
C MET A 202 -0.90 -23.07 41.76
N ILE A 203 -0.79 -23.97 42.75
CA ILE A 203 -0.45 -25.38 42.51
C ILE A 203 -1.47 -26.01 41.55
N LEU A 204 -2.77 -25.84 41.81
CA LEU A 204 -3.84 -26.39 40.96
C LEU A 204 -3.71 -25.91 39.51
N GLY A 205 -3.47 -24.61 39.29
CA GLY A 205 -3.29 -24.05 37.95
C GLY A 205 -2.01 -24.53 37.25
N LEU A 206 -0.89 -24.63 37.98
CA LEU A 206 0.36 -25.19 37.45
C LEU A 206 0.22 -26.67 37.10
N THR A 207 -0.48 -27.46 37.92
CA THR A 207 -0.80 -28.86 37.62
C THR A 207 -1.62 -28.97 36.34
N VAL A 208 -2.59 -28.09 36.12
CA VAL A 208 -3.36 -28.05 34.87
C VAL A 208 -2.46 -27.76 33.66
N ILE A 209 -1.54 -26.78 33.77
CA ILE A 209 -0.56 -26.49 32.70
C ILE A 209 0.28 -27.72 32.39
N ILE A 210 0.88 -28.34 33.41
CA ILE A 210 1.72 -29.53 33.26
C ILE A 210 0.94 -30.68 32.62
N LEU A 211 -0.28 -30.92 33.09
CA LEU A 211 -1.15 -31.98 32.58
C LEU A 211 -1.49 -31.76 31.10
N ILE A 212 -1.79 -30.53 30.68
CA ILE A 212 -2.03 -30.22 29.26
C ILE A 212 -0.78 -30.52 28.43
N ILE A 213 0.40 -30.06 28.87
CA ILE A 213 1.67 -30.30 28.16
C ILE A 213 1.95 -31.80 28.04
N LEU A 214 1.76 -32.56 29.12
CA LEU A 214 1.95 -34.01 29.12
C LEU A 214 0.98 -34.73 28.18
N ILE A 215 -0.32 -34.40 28.22
CA ILE A 215 -1.31 -35.00 27.32
C ILE A 215 -0.98 -34.67 25.86
N MET A 216 -0.63 -33.41 25.56
CA MET A 216 -0.24 -33.00 24.21
C MET A 216 1.03 -33.71 23.72
N TRP A 217 1.94 -34.04 24.64
CA TRP A 217 3.16 -34.77 24.31
C TRP A 217 2.91 -36.27 24.05
N PHE A 218 2.11 -36.94 24.88
CA PHE A 218 1.86 -38.38 24.75
C PHE A 218 0.78 -38.74 23.72
N LYS A 219 -0.29 -37.94 23.65
CA LYS A 219 -1.49 -38.21 22.84
C LYS A 219 -2.04 -36.89 22.27
N PRO A 220 -1.41 -36.35 21.20
CA PRO A 220 -1.79 -35.04 20.63
C PRO A 220 -3.22 -34.99 20.05
N LEU A 221 -3.87 -36.14 19.88
CA LEU A 221 -5.25 -36.27 19.39
C LEU A 221 -6.31 -36.10 20.49
N LEU A 222 -5.93 -36.11 21.77
CA LEU A 222 -6.88 -35.95 22.88
C LEU A 222 -7.15 -34.45 23.14
N PRO A 223 -8.37 -34.07 23.54
CA PRO A 223 -8.71 -32.70 23.92
C PRO A 223 -8.09 -32.36 25.29
N ALA A 224 -6.78 -32.15 25.33
CA ALA A 224 -5.99 -31.95 26.54
C ALA A 224 -6.57 -30.85 27.48
N PRO A 225 -7.03 -29.67 26.99
CA PRO A 225 -7.63 -28.67 27.84
C PRO A 225 -8.91 -29.14 28.56
N LEU A 226 -9.78 -29.87 27.85
CA LEU A 226 -11.03 -30.40 28.39
C LEU A 226 -10.77 -31.42 29.51
N ILE A 227 -9.86 -32.35 29.24
CA ILE A 227 -9.48 -33.40 30.20
C ILE A 227 -8.87 -32.75 31.46
N ALA A 228 -7.98 -31.76 31.28
CA ALA A 228 -7.34 -31.09 32.40
C ALA A 228 -8.33 -30.28 33.26
N ILE A 229 -9.28 -29.56 32.65
CA ILE A 229 -10.35 -28.87 33.39
C ILE A 229 -11.24 -29.88 34.13
N GLY A 230 -11.62 -30.98 33.49
CA GLY A 230 -12.43 -32.03 34.10
C GLY A 230 -11.77 -32.60 35.35
N ILE A 231 -10.50 -33.00 35.24
CA ILE A 231 -9.70 -33.52 36.36
C ILE A 231 -9.59 -32.48 37.48
N ALA A 232 -9.30 -31.22 37.15
CA ALA A 232 -9.21 -30.16 38.15
C ALA A 232 -10.54 -29.91 38.87
N SER A 233 -11.66 -29.96 38.14
CA SER A 233 -13.01 -29.76 38.71
C SER A 233 -13.40 -30.91 39.65
N VAL A 234 -13.09 -32.15 39.26
CA VAL A 234 -13.28 -33.34 40.11
C VAL A 234 -12.39 -33.26 41.36
N ALA A 235 -11.13 -32.86 41.23
CA ALA A 235 -10.24 -32.68 42.38
C ALA A 235 -10.76 -31.60 43.35
N VAL A 236 -11.21 -30.46 42.84
CA VAL A 236 -11.80 -29.41 43.68
C VAL A 236 -13.06 -29.89 44.40
N TRP A 237 -13.89 -30.70 43.75
CA TRP A 237 -15.08 -31.28 44.36
C TRP A 237 -14.75 -32.29 45.45
N ILE A 238 -13.86 -33.26 45.18
CA ILE A 238 -13.46 -34.33 46.13
C ILE A 238 -12.76 -33.75 47.36
N PHE A 239 -11.81 -32.83 47.16
CA PHE A 239 -11.01 -32.26 48.25
C PHE A 239 -11.64 -31.00 48.86
N HIS A 240 -12.86 -30.64 48.47
CA HIS A 240 -13.59 -29.46 48.94
C HIS A 240 -12.76 -28.15 48.86
N LEU A 241 -11.91 -28.02 47.83
CA LEU A 241 -10.95 -26.92 47.73
C LEU A 241 -11.62 -25.53 47.58
N GLY A 242 -12.91 -25.48 47.24
CA GLY A 242 -13.70 -24.25 47.30
C GLY A 242 -13.78 -23.66 48.71
N GLN A 243 -13.89 -24.50 49.74
CA GLN A 243 -13.87 -24.08 51.14
C GLN A 243 -12.47 -23.61 51.57
N SER A 244 -11.42 -24.19 50.97
CA SER A 244 -10.03 -23.75 51.14
C SER A 244 -9.71 -22.45 50.38
N GLY A 245 -10.71 -21.75 49.82
CA GLY A 245 -10.54 -20.46 49.17
C GLY A 245 -10.26 -20.53 47.66
N VAL A 246 -10.30 -21.69 47.01
CA VAL A 246 -10.21 -21.73 45.53
C VAL A 246 -11.45 -21.07 44.94
N VAL A 247 -11.24 -20.08 44.06
CA VAL A 247 -12.34 -19.34 43.43
C VAL A 247 -12.92 -20.14 42.27
N LEU A 248 -14.21 -20.46 42.36
CA LEU A 248 -14.96 -21.22 41.37
C LEU A 248 -15.79 -20.28 40.47
N ILE A 249 -16.40 -20.83 39.41
CA ILE A 249 -17.32 -20.07 38.55
C ILE A 249 -18.55 -19.60 39.34
N GLY A 250 -19.11 -20.46 40.20
CA GLY A 250 -20.29 -20.13 41.02
C GLY A 250 -21.62 -20.46 40.33
N GLU A 251 -22.73 -20.01 40.92
CA GLU A 251 -24.06 -20.29 40.41
C GLU A 251 -24.30 -19.67 39.04
N ILE A 252 -24.86 -20.47 38.12
CA ILE A 252 -25.14 -20.06 36.74
C ILE A 252 -26.66 -19.93 36.58
N PRO A 253 -27.15 -18.80 36.06
CA PRO A 253 -28.58 -18.61 35.87
C PRO A 253 -29.13 -19.61 34.85
N LYS A 254 -30.25 -20.26 35.20
CA LYS A 254 -30.95 -21.23 34.36
C LYS A 254 -32.00 -20.52 33.51
N GLY A 255 -32.02 -20.75 32.20
CA GLY A 255 -33.07 -20.26 31.32
C GLY A 255 -32.66 -20.18 29.86
N LEU A 256 -33.65 -20.25 28.97
CA LEU A 256 -33.46 -19.96 27.55
C LEU A 256 -33.34 -18.44 27.34
N PRO A 257 -32.60 -17.97 26.31
CA PRO A 257 -32.57 -16.56 25.94
C PRO A 257 -34.00 -16.06 25.59
N PRO A 258 -34.59 -15.15 26.38
CA PRO A 258 -35.93 -14.65 26.09
C PRO A 258 -35.91 -13.65 24.94
N LEU A 259 -37.04 -13.52 24.22
CA LEU A 259 -37.20 -12.46 23.25
C LEU A 259 -37.41 -11.12 23.95
N THR A 260 -36.53 -10.16 23.66
CA THR A 260 -36.62 -8.79 24.17
C THR A 260 -37.79 -8.06 23.51
N LYS A 261 -38.66 -7.45 24.33
CA LYS A 261 -39.70 -6.54 23.85
C LYS A 261 -39.20 -5.11 23.96
N PHE A 262 -38.82 -4.51 22.84
CA PHE A 262 -38.37 -3.12 22.81
C PHE A 262 -39.58 -2.17 22.83
N PRO A 263 -39.52 -1.06 23.60
CA PRO A 263 -40.50 0.01 23.48
C PRO A 263 -40.39 0.69 22.09
N PRO A 264 -41.39 1.50 21.68
CA PRO A 264 -41.30 2.29 20.47
C PRO A 264 -39.99 3.09 20.43
N ILE A 265 -39.22 2.92 19.35
CA ILE A 265 -37.91 3.57 19.20
C ILE A 265 -38.15 5.06 18.91
N ASN A 266 -37.72 5.93 19.82
CA ASN A 266 -37.70 7.36 19.60
C ASN A 266 -36.43 7.75 18.80
N ILE A 267 -36.56 8.71 17.89
CA ILE A 267 -35.45 9.22 17.10
C ILE A 267 -34.39 9.92 17.96
N GLU A 268 -34.81 10.48 19.11
CA GLU A 268 -33.92 11.09 20.09
C GLU A 268 -32.97 10.04 20.70
N THR A 269 -33.50 8.91 21.18
CA THR A 269 -32.70 7.80 21.73
C THR A 269 -31.74 7.22 20.68
N LEU A 270 -32.17 7.16 19.41
CA LEU A 270 -31.30 6.74 18.31
C LEU A 270 -30.19 7.77 18.03
N GLY A 271 -30.51 9.07 18.13
CA GLY A 271 -29.55 10.17 18.03
C GLY A 271 -28.50 10.11 19.14
N GLU A 272 -28.90 9.88 20.38
CA GLU A 272 -28.00 9.73 21.53
C GLU A 272 -27.08 8.52 21.39
N LEU A 273 -27.61 7.38 20.93
CA LEU A 273 -26.82 6.15 20.71
C LEU A 273 -25.97 6.19 19.43
N SER A 274 -26.16 7.15 18.54
CA SER A 274 -25.57 7.15 17.20
C SER A 274 -24.04 7.04 17.20
N SER A 275 -23.36 7.80 18.05
CA SER A 275 -21.90 7.75 18.22
C SER A 275 -21.45 6.38 18.73
N GLY A 276 -22.19 5.81 19.68
CA GLY A 276 -21.97 4.47 20.21
C GLY A 276 -22.18 3.37 19.17
N ILE A 277 -23.23 3.48 18.34
CA ILE A 277 -23.53 2.55 17.25
C ILE A 277 -22.38 2.51 16.25
N LEU A 278 -21.88 3.68 15.84
CA LEU A 278 -20.75 3.79 14.92
C LEU A 278 -19.47 3.24 15.54
N ALA A 279 -19.22 3.53 16.82
CA ALA A 279 -18.05 3.05 17.56
C ALA A 279 -18.07 1.53 17.71
N VAL A 280 -19.14 0.94 18.26
CA VAL A 280 -19.30 -0.51 18.44
C VAL A 280 -19.27 -1.23 17.10
N GLY A 281 -19.99 -0.70 16.10
CA GLY A 281 -20.03 -1.26 14.76
C GLY A 281 -18.64 -1.31 14.11
N SER A 282 -17.92 -0.18 14.09
CA SER A 282 -16.62 -0.06 13.44
C SER A 282 -15.52 -0.81 14.19
N ILE A 283 -15.40 -0.60 15.50
CA ILE A 283 -14.39 -1.26 16.34
C ILE A 283 -14.61 -2.77 16.35
N GLY A 284 -15.86 -3.21 16.41
CA GLY A 284 -16.22 -4.62 16.35
C GLY A 284 -15.77 -5.31 15.07
N LEU A 285 -15.93 -4.65 13.92
CA LEU A 285 -15.43 -5.18 12.65
C LEU A 285 -13.90 -5.21 12.61
N VAL A 286 -13.23 -4.12 12.99
CA VAL A 286 -11.75 -4.07 13.01
C VAL A 286 -11.18 -5.19 13.87
N GLN A 287 -11.72 -5.39 15.08
CA GLN A 287 -11.33 -6.49 15.96
C GLN A 287 -11.60 -7.85 15.32
N THR A 288 -12.81 -8.07 14.80
CA THR A 288 -13.20 -9.35 14.20
C THR A 288 -12.29 -9.73 13.04
N ILE A 289 -12.04 -8.77 12.14
CA ILE A 289 -11.15 -8.92 11.00
C ILE A 289 -9.73 -9.28 11.44
N ALA A 290 -9.20 -8.54 12.43
CA ALA A 290 -7.87 -8.77 12.96
C ALA A 290 -7.71 -10.21 13.45
N VAL A 291 -8.70 -10.69 14.20
CA VAL A 291 -8.76 -12.08 14.69
C VAL A 291 -8.88 -13.06 13.53
N ALA A 292 -9.81 -12.84 12.60
CA ALA A 292 -10.04 -13.74 11.49
C ALA A 292 -8.79 -13.89 10.60
N LYS A 293 -8.15 -12.77 10.23
CA LYS A 293 -6.89 -12.77 9.46
C LYS A 293 -5.76 -13.48 10.21
N ALA A 294 -5.63 -13.25 11.51
CA ALA A 294 -4.65 -13.94 12.34
C ALA A 294 -4.82 -15.46 12.32
N LEU A 295 -6.05 -15.95 12.21
CA LEU A 295 -6.35 -17.38 12.15
C LEU A 295 -6.18 -17.94 10.74
N THR A 296 -6.49 -17.17 9.70
CA THR A 296 -6.49 -17.66 8.30
C THR A 296 -5.09 -17.82 7.73
N VAL A 297 -4.12 -16.98 8.13
CA VAL A 297 -2.71 -17.05 7.67
C VAL A 297 -2.12 -18.46 7.81
N LYS A 298 -2.43 -19.15 8.92
CA LYS A 298 -1.94 -20.51 9.18
C LYS A 298 -2.75 -21.61 8.46
N SER A 299 -3.90 -21.30 7.88
CA SER A 299 -4.81 -22.27 7.24
C SER A 299 -4.78 -22.25 5.72
N GLY A 300 -4.33 -21.13 5.10
CA GLY A 300 -4.30 -20.95 3.65
C GLY A 300 -5.67 -20.84 2.97
N LYS A 301 -6.77 -20.84 3.74
CA LYS A 301 -8.13 -20.76 3.20
C LYS A 301 -8.54 -19.32 2.89
N ARG A 302 -9.42 -19.16 1.88
CA ARG A 302 -9.94 -17.85 1.47
C ARG A 302 -10.89 -17.30 2.54
N PHE A 303 -10.74 -16.02 2.85
CA PHE A 303 -11.57 -15.28 3.80
C PHE A 303 -12.24 -14.10 3.08
N ASP A 304 -13.57 -14.06 3.08
CA ASP A 304 -14.34 -12.95 2.54
C ASP A 304 -14.73 -11.99 3.67
N SER A 305 -14.10 -10.82 3.69
CA SER A 305 -14.35 -9.80 4.71
C SER A 305 -15.77 -9.22 4.65
N ASN A 306 -16.38 -9.14 3.47
CA ASN A 306 -17.73 -8.59 3.32
C ASN A 306 -18.78 -9.58 3.86
N GLN A 307 -18.61 -10.87 3.58
CA GLN A 307 -19.43 -11.92 4.19
C GLN A 307 -19.28 -11.92 5.72
N GLU A 308 -18.06 -11.72 6.23
CA GLU A 308 -17.83 -11.61 7.67
C GLU A 308 -18.57 -10.41 8.29
N PHE A 309 -18.61 -9.25 7.61
CA PHE A 309 -19.33 -8.08 8.10
C PHE A 309 -20.83 -8.36 8.24
N ILE A 310 -21.40 -9.06 7.26
CA ILE A 310 -22.80 -9.45 7.28
C ILE A 310 -23.05 -10.47 8.40
N GLY A 311 -22.17 -11.46 8.57
CA GLY A 311 -22.24 -12.45 9.65
C GLY A 311 -22.19 -11.83 11.04
N GLN A 312 -21.26 -10.90 11.28
CA GLN A 312 -21.17 -10.15 12.55
C GLN A 312 -22.39 -9.27 12.77
N GLY A 313 -22.89 -8.62 11.72
CA GLY A 313 -24.05 -7.76 11.84
C GLY A 313 -25.32 -8.55 12.17
N LEU A 314 -25.52 -9.71 11.52
CA LEU A 314 -26.61 -10.63 11.87
C LEU A 314 -26.46 -11.18 13.28
N ALA A 315 -25.24 -11.52 13.71
CA ALA A 315 -24.99 -11.99 15.08
C ALA A 315 -25.37 -10.93 16.13
N ASN A 316 -25.00 -9.66 15.89
CA ASN A 316 -25.34 -8.54 16.76
C ASN A 316 -26.85 -8.27 16.81
N ILE A 317 -27.53 -8.28 15.66
CA ILE A 317 -29.00 -8.13 15.59
C ILE A 317 -29.68 -9.26 16.37
N ALA A 318 -29.27 -10.51 16.15
CA ALA A 318 -29.83 -11.65 16.86
C ALA A 318 -29.58 -11.53 18.37
N CYS A 319 -28.36 -11.18 18.80
CA CYS A 319 -28.05 -10.98 20.21
C CYS A 319 -28.99 -9.95 20.85
N GLY A 320 -29.22 -8.79 20.24
CA GLY A 320 -30.13 -7.78 20.82
C GLY A 320 -31.57 -8.28 20.98
N PHE A 321 -32.09 -9.05 20.01
CA PHE A 321 -33.43 -9.65 20.11
C PHE A 321 -33.54 -10.76 21.16
N PHE A 322 -32.46 -11.48 21.45
CA PHE A 322 -32.43 -12.58 22.43
C PHE A 322 -31.82 -12.16 23.78
N SER A 323 -32.07 -10.90 24.20
CA SER A 323 -31.62 -10.33 25.48
C SER A 323 -30.10 -10.42 25.71
N GLY A 324 -29.32 -10.35 24.64
CA GLY A 324 -27.88 -10.15 24.67
C GLY A 324 -27.49 -8.69 24.42
N TYR A 325 -26.18 -8.47 24.31
CA TYR A 325 -25.57 -7.17 24.03
C TYR A 325 -24.50 -7.33 22.93
N PRO A 326 -23.84 -6.26 22.46
CA PRO A 326 -22.88 -6.35 21.35
C PRO A 326 -21.80 -7.44 21.49
N VAL A 327 -21.60 -8.18 20.40
CA VAL A 327 -20.67 -9.30 20.26
C VAL A 327 -19.71 -9.09 19.10
N PHE A 328 -18.46 -9.53 19.28
CA PHE A 328 -17.38 -9.46 18.28
C PHE A 328 -16.69 -10.82 18.13
N GLY A 329 -15.85 -10.96 17.11
CA GLY A 329 -14.88 -12.05 17.02
C GLY A 329 -13.93 -12.07 18.22
N SER A 330 -13.87 -13.22 18.92
CA SER A 330 -13.01 -13.41 20.09
C SER A 330 -11.72 -14.13 19.73
N PHE A 331 -10.57 -13.49 19.94
CA PHE A 331 -9.27 -14.12 19.67
C PHE A 331 -9.11 -15.43 20.46
N VAL A 332 -9.31 -15.36 21.78
CA VAL A 332 -9.07 -16.48 22.70
C VAL A 332 -9.93 -17.69 22.33
N ARG A 333 -11.24 -17.49 22.13
CA ARG A 333 -12.17 -18.59 21.80
C ARG A 333 -11.85 -19.20 20.45
N SER A 334 -11.48 -18.38 19.48
CA SER A 334 -11.17 -18.84 18.13
C SER A 334 -9.84 -19.61 18.06
N GLU A 335 -8.83 -19.20 18.84
CA GLU A 335 -7.58 -19.95 18.95
C GLU A 335 -7.79 -21.28 19.71
N VAL A 336 -8.60 -21.27 20.79
CA VAL A 336 -9.03 -22.52 21.48
C VAL A 336 -9.73 -23.45 20.49
N ASN A 337 -10.68 -22.92 19.71
CA ASN A 337 -11.43 -23.65 18.71
C ASN A 337 -10.50 -24.35 17.71
N LYS A 338 -9.60 -23.57 17.11
CA LYS A 338 -8.64 -24.07 16.13
C LYS A 338 -7.69 -25.12 16.72
N ARG A 339 -7.13 -24.89 17.91
CA ARG A 339 -6.22 -25.83 18.58
C ARG A 339 -6.90 -27.11 19.04
N SER A 340 -8.20 -27.03 19.34
CA SER A 340 -9.01 -28.18 19.72
C SER A 340 -9.47 -28.99 18.50
N GLY A 341 -8.99 -28.65 17.30
CA GLY A 341 -9.29 -29.36 16.07
C GLY A 341 -10.52 -28.85 15.33
N GLY A 342 -11.02 -27.64 15.60
CA GLY A 342 -12.11 -27.06 14.82
C GLY A 342 -11.71 -26.90 13.35
N LYS A 343 -12.48 -27.51 12.45
CA LYS A 343 -12.19 -27.55 11.01
C LYS A 343 -13.17 -26.73 10.17
N THR A 344 -14.40 -26.56 10.65
CA THR A 344 -15.45 -25.82 9.96
C THR A 344 -16.16 -24.85 10.90
N ALA A 345 -16.94 -23.93 10.33
CA ALA A 345 -17.74 -22.99 11.10
C ALA A 345 -18.77 -23.65 12.04
N PHE A 346 -19.11 -24.93 11.80
CA PHE A 346 -19.97 -25.70 12.70
C PHE A 346 -19.36 -25.89 14.08
N SER A 347 -18.05 -25.81 14.25
CA SER A 347 -17.46 -25.88 15.60
C SER A 347 -17.89 -24.69 16.48
N SER A 348 -18.08 -23.49 15.90
CA SER A 348 -18.66 -22.33 16.60
C SER A 348 -20.16 -22.55 16.91
N VAL A 349 -20.89 -23.15 15.97
CA VAL A 349 -22.31 -23.50 16.16
C VAL A 349 -22.47 -24.51 17.30
N PHE A 350 -21.68 -25.59 17.30
CA PHE A 350 -21.65 -26.55 18.39
C PHE A 350 -21.24 -25.90 19.70
N ALA A 351 -20.31 -24.95 19.70
CA ALA A 351 -19.93 -24.23 20.91
C ALA A 351 -21.14 -23.52 21.55
N GLY A 352 -21.94 -22.79 20.75
CA GLY A 352 -23.15 -22.13 21.26
C GLY A 352 -24.24 -23.12 21.70
N LEU A 353 -24.49 -24.18 20.92
CA LEU A 353 -25.48 -25.21 21.27
C LEU A 353 -25.09 -25.99 22.54
N LEU A 354 -23.83 -26.35 22.68
CA LEU A 354 -23.30 -27.07 23.84
C LEU A 354 -23.26 -26.17 25.07
N MET A 355 -22.97 -24.88 24.92
CA MET A 355 -23.11 -23.92 26.01
C MET A 355 -24.56 -23.82 26.48
N LEU A 356 -25.52 -23.72 25.54
CA LEU A 356 -26.95 -23.73 25.87
C LEU A 356 -27.34 -25.01 26.62
N GLY A 357 -26.94 -26.18 26.11
CA GLY A 357 -27.14 -27.46 26.79
C GLY A 357 -26.49 -27.52 28.17
N ALA A 358 -25.27 -26.99 28.32
CA ALA A 358 -24.55 -26.95 29.58
C ALA A 358 -25.25 -26.07 30.63
N VAL A 359 -25.77 -24.90 30.25
CA VAL A 359 -26.52 -24.03 31.16
C VAL A 359 -27.85 -24.66 31.59
N LEU A 360 -28.54 -25.38 30.69
CA LEU A 360 -29.83 -25.99 31.01
C LEU A 360 -29.70 -27.29 31.83
N LEU A 361 -28.71 -28.13 31.51
CA LEU A 361 -28.59 -29.49 32.07
C LEU A 361 -27.50 -29.60 33.14
N PHE A 362 -26.39 -28.87 32.99
CA PHE A 362 -25.17 -29.07 33.78
C PHE A 362 -24.78 -27.86 34.66
N ALA A 363 -25.64 -26.84 34.78
CA ALA A 363 -25.42 -25.68 35.66
C ALA A 363 -24.82 -26.02 37.04
N PRO A 364 -25.33 -27.01 37.81
CA PRO A 364 -24.76 -27.32 39.13
C PRO A 364 -23.33 -27.88 39.06
N TYR A 365 -22.94 -28.56 37.98
CA TYR A 365 -21.60 -29.13 37.83
C TYR A 365 -20.59 -28.09 37.35
N VAL A 366 -21.02 -27.21 36.44
CA VAL A 366 -20.15 -26.17 35.87
C VAL A 366 -19.77 -25.12 36.94
N ALA A 367 -20.59 -24.97 37.98
CA ALA A 367 -20.27 -24.15 39.15
C ALA A 367 -18.96 -24.55 39.85
N PHE A 368 -18.51 -25.81 39.73
CA PHE A 368 -17.29 -26.33 40.37
C PHE A 368 -16.01 -26.08 39.57
N ILE A 369 -16.08 -25.50 38.36
CA ILE A 369 -14.90 -25.25 37.55
C ILE A 369 -14.02 -24.18 38.23
N PRO A 370 -12.72 -24.45 38.48
CA PRO A 370 -11.83 -23.50 39.13
C PRO A 370 -11.34 -22.43 38.15
N LYS A 371 -11.36 -21.15 38.54
CA LYS A 371 -10.82 -20.05 37.70
C LYS A 371 -9.33 -20.22 37.39
N THR A 372 -8.58 -20.86 38.28
CA THR A 372 -7.14 -21.14 38.13
C THR A 372 -6.87 -22.18 37.03
N ALA A 373 -7.76 -23.17 36.87
CA ALA A 373 -7.65 -24.17 35.80
C ALA A 373 -7.84 -23.53 34.42
N LEU A 374 -8.82 -22.63 34.30
CA LEU A 374 -9.05 -21.85 33.08
C LEU A 374 -7.84 -20.96 32.75
N ALA A 375 -7.26 -20.29 33.76
CA ALA A 375 -6.05 -19.49 33.59
C ALA A 375 -4.88 -20.33 33.04
N GLY A 376 -4.68 -21.54 33.57
CA GLY A 376 -3.65 -22.47 33.10
C GLY A 376 -3.84 -22.87 31.64
N VAL A 377 -5.06 -23.22 31.23
CA VAL A 377 -5.40 -23.52 29.82
C VAL A 377 -5.07 -22.32 28.92
N LEU A 378 -5.50 -21.12 29.31
CA LEU A 378 -5.30 -19.92 28.51
C LEU A 378 -3.81 -19.55 28.35
N ILE A 379 -2.98 -19.76 29.39
CA ILE A 379 -1.53 -19.55 29.31
C ILE A 379 -0.89 -20.48 28.28
N VAL A 380 -1.23 -21.78 28.29
CA VAL A 380 -0.67 -22.75 27.33
C VAL A 380 -1.05 -22.39 25.89
N ILE A 381 -2.30 -21.99 25.67
CA ILE A 381 -2.79 -21.58 24.35
C ILE A 381 -2.07 -20.31 23.88
N ALA A 382 -1.96 -19.32 24.76
CA ALA A 382 -1.33 -18.04 24.47
C ALA A 382 0.17 -18.17 24.15
N TYR A 383 0.89 -19.06 24.83
CA TYR A 383 2.29 -19.35 24.51
C TYR A 383 2.46 -19.85 23.08
N GLY A 384 1.55 -20.71 22.62
CA GLY A 384 1.62 -21.25 21.27
C GLY A 384 1.24 -20.25 20.17
N MET A 385 0.72 -19.07 20.49
CA MET A 385 0.41 -18.03 19.51
C MET A 385 1.67 -17.35 18.98
N ILE A 386 2.77 -17.39 19.74
CA ILE A 386 4.04 -16.75 19.40
C ILE A 386 4.80 -17.60 18.37
N ASP A 387 4.70 -17.23 17.09
CA ASP A 387 5.41 -17.91 16.00
C ASP A 387 6.86 -17.44 15.89
N ARG A 388 7.73 -18.05 16.70
CA ARG A 388 9.16 -17.71 16.77
C ARG A 388 9.88 -17.88 15.43
N LYS A 389 9.43 -18.83 14.59
CA LYS A 389 10.07 -19.10 13.30
C LYS A 389 9.78 -17.97 12.32
N GLU A 390 8.53 -17.52 12.27
CA GLU A 390 8.13 -16.43 11.38
C GLU A 390 8.68 -15.08 11.84
N ILE A 391 8.69 -14.80 13.15
CA ILE A 391 9.35 -13.61 13.71
C ILE A 391 10.82 -13.54 13.29
N LEU A 392 11.55 -14.67 13.37
CA LEU A 392 12.96 -14.72 12.98
C LEU A 392 13.15 -14.55 11.46
N ARG A 393 12.22 -15.06 10.64
CA ARG A 393 12.24 -14.88 9.19
C ARG A 393 12.08 -13.41 8.81
N ILE A 394 11.09 -12.72 9.39
CA ILE A 394 10.85 -11.29 9.15
C ILE A 394 12.07 -10.48 9.61
N TRP A 395 12.60 -10.77 10.80
CA TRP A 395 13.77 -10.09 11.35
C TRP A 395 14.99 -10.16 10.42
N ARG A 396 15.22 -11.31 9.77
CA ARG A 396 16.36 -11.51 8.87
C ARG A 396 16.13 -11.00 7.44
N GLY A 397 14.88 -10.95 6.98
CA GLY A 397 14.56 -10.77 5.56
C GLY A 397 14.18 -9.35 5.13
N ALA A 398 13.44 -8.59 5.94
CA ALA A 398 12.84 -7.33 5.49
C ALA A 398 12.76 -6.27 6.60
N LYS A 399 13.60 -5.23 6.51
CA LYS A 399 13.68 -4.15 7.51
C LYS A 399 12.36 -3.38 7.69
N GLY A 400 11.65 -3.10 6.59
CA GLY A 400 10.34 -2.41 6.65
C GLY A 400 9.28 -3.25 7.34
N ASP A 401 9.27 -4.55 7.06
CA ASP A 401 8.31 -5.50 7.61
C ASP A 401 8.60 -5.76 9.10
N LEU A 402 9.88 -5.78 9.50
CA LEU A 402 10.31 -5.80 10.90
C LEU A 402 9.79 -4.57 11.67
N LEU A 403 9.89 -3.37 11.09
CA LEU A 403 9.36 -2.15 11.70
C LEU A 403 7.84 -2.26 11.90
N ILE A 404 7.09 -2.71 10.88
CA ILE A 404 5.64 -2.90 10.95
C ILE A 404 5.27 -3.92 12.03
N MET A 405 5.97 -5.06 12.08
CA MET A 405 5.77 -6.10 13.09
C MET A 405 6.04 -5.57 14.50
N ALA A 406 7.13 -4.81 14.69
CA ALA A 406 7.50 -4.23 15.99
C ALA A 406 6.49 -3.19 16.46
N ILE A 407 6.06 -2.26 15.59
CA ILE A 407 5.02 -1.28 15.89
C ILE A 407 3.73 -1.99 16.31
N THR A 408 3.32 -3.01 15.55
CA THR A 408 2.10 -3.76 15.85
C THR A 408 2.22 -4.52 17.17
N PHE A 409 3.35 -5.19 17.43
CA PHE A 409 3.60 -5.90 18.68
C PHE A 409 3.53 -4.94 19.87
N ILE A 410 4.26 -3.82 19.83
CA ILE A 410 4.29 -2.83 20.91
C ILE A 410 2.89 -2.24 21.13
N THR A 411 2.22 -1.78 20.08
CA THR A 411 0.86 -1.22 20.21
C THR A 411 -0.14 -2.25 20.74
N THR A 412 0.00 -3.54 20.43
CA THR A 412 -0.85 -4.61 21.00
C THR A 412 -0.69 -4.75 22.51
N LEU A 413 0.50 -4.46 23.06
CA LEU A 413 0.76 -4.52 24.50
C LEU A 413 0.30 -3.27 25.25
N LEU A 414 0.28 -2.12 24.57
CA LEU A 414 0.03 -0.82 25.19
C LEU A 414 -1.38 -0.29 24.99
N LEU A 415 -2.03 -0.69 23.91
CA LEU A 415 -3.33 -0.17 23.47
C LEU A 415 -4.32 -1.32 23.31
N PRO A 416 -5.64 -1.04 23.30
CA PRO A 416 -6.64 -2.03 22.94
C PRO A 416 -6.37 -2.69 21.58
N LEU A 417 -6.66 -3.98 21.47
CA LEU A 417 -6.27 -4.86 20.35
C LEU A 417 -6.60 -4.30 18.95
N GLN A 418 -7.76 -3.64 18.80
CA GLN A 418 -8.18 -3.06 17.52
C GLN A 418 -7.24 -1.96 17.01
N PHE A 419 -6.68 -1.14 17.91
CA PHE A 419 -5.82 -0.03 17.53
C PHE A 419 -4.48 -0.55 17.03
N ALA A 420 -3.98 -1.64 17.60
CA ALA A 420 -2.73 -2.24 17.17
C ALA A 420 -2.76 -2.64 15.69
N VAL A 421 -3.86 -3.25 15.23
CA VAL A 421 -4.04 -3.60 13.82
C VAL A 421 -4.16 -2.34 12.95
N LEU A 422 -4.90 -1.32 13.40
CA LEU A 422 -5.00 -0.06 12.67
C LEU A 422 -3.64 0.62 12.50
N PHE A 423 -2.84 0.73 13.57
CA PHE A 423 -1.48 1.26 13.51
C PHE A 423 -0.58 0.42 12.59
N GLY A 424 -0.72 -0.91 12.62
CA GLY A 424 0.00 -1.80 11.72
C GLY A 424 -0.36 -1.59 10.24
N ILE A 425 -1.64 -1.42 9.93
CA ILE A 425 -2.11 -1.10 8.57
C ILE A 425 -1.58 0.28 8.14
N MET A 426 -1.70 1.29 9.00
CA MET A 426 -1.19 2.64 8.71
C MET A 426 0.34 2.64 8.48
N ALA A 427 1.09 1.90 9.29
CA ALA A 427 2.53 1.72 9.08
C ALA A 427 2.82 0.99 7.76
N SER A 428 2.02 -0.03 7.40
CA SER A 428 2.15 -0.74 6.13
C SER A 428 1.90 0.20 4.94
N PHE A 429 0.86 1.03 5.00
CA PHE A 429 0.60 2.05 3.99
C PHE A 429 1.70 3.09 3.92
N ALA A 430 2.18 3.60 5.05
CA ALA A 430 3.25 4.58 5.08
C ALA A 430 4.53 4.02 4.44
N VAL A 431 4.93 2.79 4.79
CA VAL A 431 6.10 2.12 4.18
C VAL A 431 5.88 1.87 2.68
N TYR A 432 4.66 1.47 2.28
CA TYR A 432 4.32 1.28 0.86
C TYR A 432 4.44 2.59 0.08
N ILE A 433 3.80 3.66 0.57
CA ILE A 433 3.83 4.99 -0.05
C ILE A 433 5.26 5.51 -0.13
N LEU A 434 6.06 5.39 0.95
CA LEU A 434 7.46 5.82 0.92
C LEU A 434 8.28 5.05 -0.13
N ARG A 435 8.03 3.75 -0.29
CA ARG A 435 8.70 2.93 -1.32
C ARG A 435 8.28 3.33 -2.74
N THR A 436 7.01 3.62 -2.97
CA THR A 436 6.51 4.02 -4.30
C THR A 436 6.86 5.48 -4.64
N SER A 437 6.98 6.34 -3.63
CA SER A 437 7.39 7.76 -3.76
C SER A 437 8.87 7.94 -4.13
N THR A 438 9.71 6.92 -3.96
CA THR A 438 11.12 6.95 -4.38
C THR A 438 11.37 5.92 -5.48
N PRO A 439 10.81 6.11 -6.69
CA PRO A 439 11.03 5.19 -7.81
C PRO A 439 12.51 5.19 -8.20
N ARG A 440 12.96 4.12 -8.85
CA ARG A 440 14.36 4.06 -9.28
C ARG A 440 14.50 4.84 -10.58
N VAL A 441 15.34 5.87 -10.52
CA VAL A 441 15.67 6.76 -11.63
C VAL A 441 17.19 6.74 -11.78
N PHE A 442 17.68 6.17 -12.87
CA PHE A 442 19.12 6.05 -13.09
C PHE A 442 19.49 6.21 -14.57
N PRO A 443 20.65 6.81 -14.86
CA PRO A 443 21.14 6.92 -16.22
C PRO A 443 21.59 5.55 -16.73
N VAL A 444 21.29 5.25 -17.99
CA VAL A 444 21.65 3.99 -18.64
C VAL A 444 22.46 4.25 -19.91
N VAL A 445 23.29 3.28 -20.28
CA VAL A 445 24.11 3.32 -21.50
C VAL A 445 24.02 2.00 -22.24
N PRO A 446 24.21 1.97 -23.57
CA PRO A 446 24.15 0.72 -24.33
C PRO A 446 25.24 -0.23 -23.85
N ASN A 447 24.94 -1.51 -23.75
CA ASN A 447 25.91 -2.55 -23.48
C ASN A 447 26.91 -2.71 -24.67
N LYS A 448 27.88 -3.62 -24.55
CA LYS A 448 28.92 -3.76 -25.60
C LYS A 448 28.38 -4.28 -26.94
N SER A 449 27.27 -5.04 -26.94
CA SER A 449 26.61 -5.50 -28.16
C SER A 449 25.63 -4.49 -28.76
N PHE A 450 25.41 -3.35 -28.09
CA PHE A 450 24.40 -2.34 -28.46
C PHE A 450 22.97 -2.90 -28.55
N GLU A 451 22.68 -3.99 -27.84
CA GLU A 451 21.37 -4.64 -27.86
C GLU A 451 20.49 -4.21 -26.69
N HIS A 452 21.11 -3.85 -25.56
CA HIS A 452 20.41 -3.50 -24.33
C HIS A 452 21.02 -2.26 -23.68
N LEU A 453 20.18 -1.37 -23.16
CA LEU A 453 20.59 -0.33 -22.24
C LEU A 453 20.68 -0.87 -20.80
N GLU A 454 21.81 -0.66 -20.16
CA GLU A 454 22.11 -1.14 -18.81
C GLU A 454 22.61 0.00 -17.92
N TYR A 455 22.41 -0.14 -16.61
CA TYR A 455 23.01 0.74 -15.62
C TYR A 455 24.50 0.40 -15.45
N GLN A 456 25.38 1.20 -16.07
CA GLN A 456 26.83 1.04 -15.98
C GLN A 456 27.46 2.38 -15.58
N PRO A 457 27.55 2.70 -14.27
CA PRO A 457 27.98 4.02 -13.80
C PRO A 457 29.45 4.34 -14.12
N GLU A 458 30.28 3.31 -14.34
CA GLU A 458 31.70 3.47 -14.69
C GLU A 458 31.93 3.76 -16.18
N ARG A 459 30.92 3.53 -17.02
CA ARG A 459 31.06 3.69 -18.47
C ARG A 459 30.71 5.11 -18.88
N GLU A 460 31.52 5.66 -19.76
CA GLU A 460 31.35 7.04 -20.21
C GLU A 460 30.03 7.22 -20.99
N SER A 461 29.30 8.29 -20.67
CA SER A 461 28.04 8.67 -21.31
C SER A 461 28.29 9.58 -22.52
N CYS A 462 27.30 9.70 -23.41
CA CYS A 462 27.37 10.62 -24.53
C CYS A 462 27.34 12.08 -24.02
N PRO A 463 28.22 12.98 -24.52
CA PRO A 463 28.19 14.38 -24.10
C PRO A 463 26.98 15.15 -24.64
N GLN A 464 26.27 14.64 -25.66
CA GLN A 464 25.11 15.37 -26.21
C GLN A 464 23.77 14.91 -25.64
N MET A 465 23.71 13.71 -25.04
CA MET A 465 22.46 13.07 -24.66
C MET A 465 22.57 12.22 -23.40
N ALA A 466 21.59 12.38 -22.52
CA ALA A 466 21.33 11.48 -21.42
C ALA A 466 20.25 10.45 -21.80
N ILE A 467 20.37 9.22 -21.30
CA ILE A 467 19.30 8.24 -21.36
C ILE A 467 18.97 7.82 -19.94
N PHE A 468 17.72 7.97 -19.53
CA PHE A 468 17.23 7.59 -18.21
C PHE A 468 16.22 6.47 -18.30
N ASP A 469 16.32 5.52 -17.37
CA ASP A 469 15.31 4.49 -17.18
C ASP A 469 14.48 4.80 -15.93
N LEU A 470 13.15 4.87 -16.09
CA LEU A 470 12.21 5.11 -15.00
C LEU A 470 11.52 3.81 -14.60
N HIS A 471 11.79 3.36 -13.37
CA HIS A 471 11.19 2.15 -12.80
C HIS A 471 10.28 2.54 -11.64
N GLY A 472 8.97 2.42 -11.85
CA GLY A 472 7.93 2.76 -10.89
C GLY A 472 6.88 3.69 -11.47
N ASP A 473 5.93 4.10 -10.62
CA ASP A 473 4.80 4.92 -11.04
C ASP A 473 5.12 6.42 -10.99
N LEU A 474 4.58 7.16 -11.96
CA LEU A 474 4.76 8.60 -12.08
C LEU A 474 3.51 9.32 -11.56
N TYR A 475 3.45 9.52 -10.24
CA TYR A 475 2.30 10.12 -9.57
C TYR A 475 2.72 11.24 -8.61
N PHE A 476 1.76 11.96 -8.03
CA PHE A 476 1.99 13.12 -7.14
C PHE A 476 3.02 12.87 -6.03
N GLY A 477 3.12 11.63 -5.54
CA GLY A 477 4.06 11.27 -4.47
C GLY A 477 5.49 11.00 -4.94
N ALA A 478 5.72 10.85 -6.25
CA ALA A 478 7.00 10.49 -6.84
C ALA A 478 7.61 11.57 -7.74
N THR A 479 6.79 12.52 -8.21
CA THR A 479 7.20 13.54 -9.20
C THR A 479 8.42 14.34 -8.76
N ASN A 480 8.43 14.88 -7.54
CA ASN A 480 9.54 15.67 -7.02
C ASN A 480 10.85 14.87 -6.99
N TYR A 481 10.80 13.61 -6.57
CA TYR A 481 11.98 12.74 -6.54
C TYR A 481 12.56 12.51 -7.94
N ILE A 482 11.69 12.26 -8.92
CA ILE A 482 12.10 12.07 -10.32
C ILE A 482 12.68 13.35 -10.90
N GLU A 483 12.01 14.49 -10.71
CA GLU A 483 12.50 15.80 -11.14
C GLU A 483 13.87 16.10 -10.54
N ASP A 484 14.03 15.99 -9.22
CA ASP A 484 15.29 16.28 -8.52
C ASP A 484 16.44 15.40 -9.04
N LYS A 485 16.18 14.12 -9.33
CA LYS A 485 17.19 13.21 -9.89
C LYS A 485 17.60 13.60 -11.30
N ILE A 486 16.64 13.84 -12.19
CA ILE A 486 16.92 14.19 -13.59
C ILE A 486 17.57 15.56 -13.67
N ILE A 487 17.04 16.56 -12.95
CA ILE A 487 17.57 17.93 -12.94
C ILE A 487 18.94 17.97 -12.28
N GLY A 488 19.14 17.25 -11.17
CA GLY A 488 20.43 17.13 -10.52
C GLY A 488 21.49 16.58 -11.47
N TYR A 489 21.16 15.53 -12.23
CA TYR A 489 22.05 14.97 -13.25
C TYR A 489 22.29 15.94 -14.41
N MET A 490 21.24 16.60 -14.90
CA MET A 490 21.29 17.61 -15.96
C MET A 490 22.16 18.83 -15.57
N ASN A 491 22.24 19.16 -14.29
CA ASN A 491 23.12 20.25 -13.80
C ASN A 491 24.59 19.81 -13.68
N GLN A 492 24.85 18.52 -13.47
CA GLN A 492 26.20 17.96 -13.46
C GLN A 492 26.76 17.77 -14.88
N HIS A 493 25.89 17.61 -15.89
CA HIS A 493 26.24 17.37 -17.30
C HIS A 493 25.60 18.44 -18.21
N PRO A 494 26.01 19.72 -18.11
CA PRO A 494 25.40 20.81 -18.88
C PRO A 494 25.53 20.68 -20.40
N GLU A 495 26.50 19.89 -20.88
CA GLU A 495 26.71 19.55 -22.28
C GLU A 495 25.58 18.69 -22.87
N GLN A 496 24.92 17.89 -22.04
CA GLN A 496 23.85 16.97 -22.45
C GLN A 496 22.54 17.73 -22.65
N ARG A 497 22.26 18.05 -23.92
CA ARG A 497 21.08 18.82 -24.30
C ARG A 497 19.88 17.93 -24.62
N PHE A 498 20.07 16.68 -24.98
CA PHE A 498 18.95 15.77 -25.29
C PHE A 498 18.73 14.77 -24.16
N LEU A 499 17.47 14.37 -23.96
CA LEU A 499 17.09 13.34 -23.00
C LEU A 499 16.23 12.29 -23.68
N ILE A 500 16.63 11.02 -23.58
CA ILE A 500 15.71 9.90 -23.81
C ILE A 500 15.23 9.42 -22.44
N LEU A 501 13.92 9.43 -22.23
CA LEU A 501 13.28 8.93 -21.02
C LEU A 501 12.56 7.62 -21.35
N ARG A 502 13.05 6.51 -20.80
CA ARG A 502 12.43 5.19 -20.97
C ARG A 502 11.29 5.04 -19.97
N MET A 503 10.12 4.78 -20.51
CA MET A 503 8.84 4.66 -19.80
C MET A 503 8.33 3.22 -19.76
N ASN A 504 9.11 2.25 -20.24
CA ASN A 504 8.71 0.84 -20.37
C ASN A 504 8.25 0.24 -19.03
N ASN A 505 8.90 0.65 -17.94
CA ASN A 505 8.64 0.17 -16.57
C ASN A 505 7.77 1.14 -15.76
N VAL A 506 7.12 2.10 -16.40
CA VAL A 506 6.14 3.00 -15.80
C VAL A 506 4.74 2.46 -16.10
N ASN A 507 4.02 2.05 -15.05
CA ASN A 507 2.70 1.43 -15.21
C ASN A 507 1.56 2.44 -15.04
N GLN A 508 1.75 3.43 -14.16
CA GLN A 508 0.76 4.46 -13.90
C GLN A 508 1.36 5.86 -14.03
N CYS A 509 0.54 6.78 -14.52
CA CYS A 509 0.82 8.21 -14.55
C CYS A 509 -0.44 8.96 -14.11
N ASP A 510 -0.31 9.98 -13.26
CA ASP A 510 -1.40 10.91 -12.94
C ASP A 510 -1.14 12.30 -13.55
N ILE A 511 -2.05 13.25 -13.30
CA ILE A 511 -1.95 14.63 -13.80
C ILE A 511 -0.70 15.33 -13.24
N SER A 512 -0.35 15.10 -11.97
CA SER A 512 0.89 15.65 -11.40
C SER A 512 2.12 15.11 -12.12
N GLY A 513 2.09 13.82 -12.49
CA GLY A 513 3.08 13.17 -13.35
C GLY A 513 3.24 13.86 -14.70
N ILE A 514 2.13 14.20 -15.36
CA ILE A 514 2.14 14.97 -16.61
C ILE A 514 2.80 16.33 -16.41
N HIS A 515 2.43 17.08 -15.36
CA HIS A 515 3.06 18.38 -15.09
C HIS A 515 4.55 18.29 -14.81
N ALA A 516 5.02 17.22 -14.15
CA ALA A 516 6.44 16.97 -13.97
C ALA A 516 7.15 16.72 -15.30
N LEU A 517 6.54 15.94 -16.21
CA LEU A 517 7.09 15.75 -17.55
C LEU A 517 7.13 17.07 -18.34
N GLU A 518 6.08 17.89 -18.29
CA GLU A 518 6.06 19.22 -18.90
C GLU A 518 7.18 20.11 -18.36
N GLY A 519 7.43 20.04 -17.05
CA GLY A 519 8.53 20.71 -16.37
C GLY A 519 9.90 20.26 -16.88
N ILE A 520 10.12 18.95 -17.00
CA ILE A 520 11.35 18.38 -17.56
C ILE A 520 11.54 18.83 -19.01
N VAL A 521 10.52 18.66 -19.87
CA VAL A 521 10.54 19.06 -21.29
C VAL A 521 10.88 20.53 -21.43
N ARG A 522 10.22 21.41 -20.67
CA ARG A 522 10.46 22.86 -20.70
C ARG A 522 11.90 23.21 -20.35
N ARG A 523 12.49 22.56 -19.34
CA ARG A 523 13.87 22.79 -18.91
C ARG A 523 14.87 22.37 -19.99
N TYR A 524 14.68 21.21 -20.62
CA TYR A 524 15.53 20.74 -21.72
C TYR A 524 15.41 21.62 -22.98
N ARG A 525 14.18 22.00 -23.37
CA ARG A 525 13.93 22.91 -24.51
C ARG A 525 14.52 24.30 -24.30
N LYS A 526 14.48 24.84 -23.07
CA LYS A 526 15.12 26.12 -22.73
C LYS A 526 16.65 26.10 -22.95
N ARG A 527 17.29 24.93 -22.88
CA ARG A 527 18.72 24.74 -23.20
C ARG A 527 18.98 24.43 -24.69
N GLY A 528 17.95 24.51 -25.53
CA GLY A 528 18.00 24.24 -26.96
C GLY A 528 17.99 22.76 -27.32
N GLY A 529 17.70 21.87 -26.38
CA GLY A 529 17.52 20.45 -26.66
C GLY A 529 16.08 20.03 -26.74
N ASP A 530 15.82 18.73 -26.61
CA ASP A 530 14.47 18.18 -26.55
C ASP A 530 14.46 16.85 -25.77
N VAL A 531 13.25 16.37 -25.45
CA VAL A 531 13.02 15.11 -24.75
C VAL A 531 12.34 14.11 -25.67
N ILE A 532 12.80 12.87 -25.67
CA ILE A 532 12.18 11.74 -26.37
C ILE A 532 11.64 10.77 -25.33
N LEU A 533 10.39 10.35 -25.46
CA LEU A 533 9.81 9.27 -24.66
C LEU A 533 9.93 7.95 -25.41
N ASN A 534 10.45 6.94 -24.73
CA ASN A 534 10.56 5.58 -25.25
C ASN A 534 9.66 4.61 -24.47
N GLY A 535 8.96 3.73 -25.18
CA GLY A 535 8.24 2.60 -24.58
C GLY A 535 7.05 2.96 -23.67
N THR A 536 6.33 4.05 -23.96
CA THR A 536 5.17 4.47 -23.17
C THR A 536 3.99 3.47 -23.29
N GLN A 537 3.44 3.03 -22.16
CA GLN A 537 2.31 2.09 -22.15
C GLN A 537 1.00 2.72 -22.70
N PRO A 538 0.08 1.93 -23.30
CA PRO A 538 -1.13 2.45 -23.94
C PRO A 538 -2.06 3.25 -23.02
N ASN A 539 -2.20 2.85 -21.75
CA ASN A 539 -2.98 3.56 -20.75
C ASN A 539 -2.42 4.96 -20.45
N ILE A 540 -1.09 5.09 -20.38
CA ILE A 540 -0.40 6.37 -20.18
C ILE A 540 -0.49 7.22 -21.44
N MET A 541 -0.35 6.63 -22.63
CA MET A 541 -0.55 7.34 -23.90
C MET A 541 -1.96 7.93 -24.02
N ALA A 542 -2.98 7.20 -23.58
CA ALA A 542 -4.36 7.69 -23.55
C ALA A 542 -4.51 8.92 -22.63
N LEU A 543 -3.88 8.89 -21.45
CA LEU A 543 -3.84 10.06 -20.56
C LEU A 543 -3.11 11.23 -21.21
N MET A 544 -1.93 11.02 -21.78
CA MET A 544 -1.13 12.07 -22.42
C MET A 544 -1.86 12.77 -23.58
N ARG A 545 -2.63 12.02 -24.38
CA ARG A 545 -3.51 12.59 -25.41
C ARG A 545 -4.68 13.35 -24.79
N GLY A 546 -5.30 12.79 -23.75
CA GLY A 546 -6.42 13.44 -23.05
C GLY A 546 -6.04 14.77 -22.37
N THR A 547 -4.79 14.91 -21.92
CA THR A 547 -4.29 16.14 -21.27
C THR A 547 -3.63 17.13 -22.23
N GLY A 548 -3.46 16.80 -23.52
CA GLY A 548 -2.74 17.65 -24.48
C GLY A 548 -1.20 17.55 -24.40
N PHE A 549 -0.67 16.65 -23.57
CA PHE A 549 0.78 16.47 -23.42
C PHE A 549 1.40 15.85 -24.68
N TYR A 550 0.66 14.97 -25.35
CA TYR A 550 1.11 14.33 -26.59
C TYR A 550 1.42 15.37 -27.68
N GLU A 551 0.53 16.34 -27.85
CA GLU A 551 0.68 17.46 -28.78
C GLU A 551 1.78 18.43 -28.33
N TYR A 552 1.86 18.70 -27.02
CA TYR A 552 2.91 19.56 -26.46
C TYR A 552 4.32 19.01 -26.68
N LEU A 553 4.51 17.69 -26.51
CA LEU A 553 5.81 17.05 -26.75
C LEU A 553 6.08 16.89 -28.27
N GLY A 554 5.06 16.63 -29.07
CA GLY A 554 5.15 16.40 -30.51
C GLY A 554 5.28 14.92 -30.85
N GLU A 555 4.55 14.48 -31.87
CA GLU A 555 4.44 13.06 -32.26
C GLU A 555 5.80 12.42 -32.54
N GLN A 556 6.72 13.15 -33.17
CA GLN A 556 8.07 12.68 -33.52
C GLN A 556 8.94 12.30 -32.30
N ASN A 557 8.56 12.76 -31.11
CA ASN A 557 9.30 12.52 -29.87
C ASN A 557 8.75 11.31 -29.08
N PHE A 558 7.76 10.59 -29.62
CA PHE A 558 7.28 9.32 -29.09
C PHE A 558 7.79 8.17 -29.96
N ILE A 559 8.83 7.46 -29.49
CA ILE A 559 9.46 6.39 -30.26
C ILE A 559 9.42 5.09 -29.46
N PHE A 560 8.70 4.09 -29.96
CA PHE A 560 8.55 2.81 -29.24
C PHE A 560 9.82 1.97 -29.27
N ASP A 561 10.51 1.90 -30.42
CA ASP A 561 11.74 1.11 -30.55
C ASP A 561 12.96 1.88 -30.02
N GLU A 562 13.72 1.23 -29.15
CA GLU A 562 14.85 1.84 -28.45
C GLU A 562 16.01 2.19 -29.38
N LYS A 563 16.33 1.28 -30.32
CA LYS A 563 17.39 1.51 -31.31
C LYS A 563 16.98 2.64 -32.25
N GLN A 564 15.71 2.66 -32.66
CA GLN A 564 15.16 3.75 -33.45
C GLN A 564 15.24 5.10 -32.73
N ALA A 565 15.04 5.14 -31.40
CA ALA A 565 15.14 6.37 -30.62
C ALA A 565 16.57 6.93 -30.61
N ILE A 566 17.57 6.08 -30.38
CA ILE A 566 18.99 6.47 -30.44
C ILE A 566 19.37 6.90 -31.85
N SER A 567 18.97 6.11 -32.86
CA SER A 567 19.27 6.40 -34.25
C SER A 567 18.64 7.70 -34.73
N TYR A 568 17.39 7.97 -34.34
CA TYR A 568 16.70 9.22 -34.61
C TYR A 568 17.43 10.40 -33.98
N ALA A 569 17.79 10.30 -32.69
CA ALA A 569 18.54 11.35 -32.00
C ALA A 569 19.89 11.61 -32.70
N PHE A 570 20.61 10.55 -33.09
CA PHE A 570 21.89 10.66 -33.76
C PHE A 570 21.81 11.35 -35.13
N HIS A 571 20.83 11.00 -35.96
CA HIS A 571 20.75 11.52 -37.33
C HIS A 571 20.09 12.91 -37.43
N TYR A 572 19.14 13.21 -36.53
CA TYR A 572 18.29 14.39 -36.64
C TYR A 572 18.50 15.43 -35.55
N LEU A 573 19.02 15.04 -34.37
CA LEU A 573 19.14 15.94 -33.23
C LEU A 573 20.60 16.30 -32.90
N PHE A 574 21.53 15.35 -33.03
CA PHE A 574 22.93 15.59 -32.66
C PHE A 574 23.62 16.56 -33.61
N ASP A 575 24.50 17.38 -33.02
CA ASP A 575 25.46 18.20 -33.75
C ASP A 575 26.62 17.31 -34.23
N PRO A 576 26.78 17.08 -35.55
CA PRO A 576 27.85 16.25 -36.08
C PRO A 576 29.24 16.81 -35.76
N VAL A 577 29.37 18.13 -35.59
CA VAL A 577 30.65 18.76 -35.26
C VAL A 577 31.14 18.26 -33.91
N ILE A 578 30.25 18.21 -32.92
CA ILE A 578 30.57 17.67 -31.60
C ILE A 578 30.89 16.17 -31.72
N CYS A 579 30.09 15.40 -32.46
CA CYS A 579 30.30 13.96 -32.64
C CYS A 579 31.65 13.59 -33.30
N ILE A 580 32.12 14.41 -34.25
CA ILE A 580 33.30 14.12 -35.08
C ILE A 580 34.56 14.77 -34.51
N TYR A 581 34.48 16.01 -34.04
CA TYR A 581 35.66 16.82 -33.69
C TYR A 581 35.86 17.05 -32.19
N GLU A 582 34.81 16.97 -31.37
CA GLU A 582 34.89 17.29 -29.92
C GLU A 582 34.69 16.06 -29.01
N CYS A 583 34.01 15.01 -29.48
CA CYS A 583 33.65 13.84 -28.69
C CYS A 583 34.63 12.69 -28.92
N GLU A 584 35.37 12.29 -27.90
CA GLU A 584 36.26 11.11 -27.97
C GLU A 584 35.47 9.78 -27.85
N ARG A 585 34.31 9.83 -27.19
CA ARG A 585 33.55 8.65 -26.72
C ARG A 585 32.74 7.94 -27.80
N ARG A 586 32.90 6.62 -27.97
CA ARG A 586 32.09 5.81 -28.91
C ARG A 586 31.00 5.04 -28.18
N VAL A 587 29.97 5.77 -27.74
CA VAL A 587 28.91 5.25 -26.85
C VAL A 587 27.84 4.46 -27.60
N PHE A 588 27.43 4.91 -28.80
CA PHE A 588 26.37 4.28 -29.59
C PHE A 588 26.93 3.45 -30.76
N GLN A 589 26.08 2.62 -31.36
CA GLN A 589 26.45 1.84 -32.55
C GLN A 589 26.76 2.76 -33.73
N GLU A 590 25.97 3.81 -33.91
CA GLU A 590 26.12 4.84 -34.93
C GLU A 590 27.45 5.60 -34.78
N CYS A 591 27.95 5.73 -33.55
CA CYS A 591 29.23 6.37 -33.28
C CYS A 591 30.44 5.56 -33.78
N GLN A 592 30.32 4.24 -33.99
CA GLN A 592 31.47 3.39 -34.30
C GLN A 592 32.08 3.70 -35.68
N ASN A 593 31.24 4.09 -36.64
CA ASN A 593 31.66 4.34 -38.02
C ASN A 593 32.01 5.81 -38.28
N LEU A 594 31.92 6.69 -37.27
CA LEU A 594 32.27 8.09 -37.45
C LEU A 594 33.79 8.29 -37.58
N PRO A 595 34.25 9.08 -38.58
CA PRO A 595 35.65 9.45 -38.75
C PRO A 595 36.02 10.53 -37.74
N LYS A 596 36.21 10.15 -36.47
CA LYS A 596 36.51 11.10 -35.41
C LYS A 596 37.89 11.72 -35.62
N HIS A 597 37.92 13.03 -35.80
CA HIS A 597 39.12 13.84 -35.98
C HIS A 597 39.21 14.76 -34.77
N ILE A 598 39.65 14.22 -33.63
CA ILE A 598 39.77 15.00 -32.39
C ILE A 598 40.89 16.02 -32.61
N VAL A 599 40.49 17.28 -32.76
CA VAL A 599 41.44 18.37 -32.96
C VAL A 599 41.97 18.76 -31.58
N HIS A 600 43.16 18.28 -31.23
CA HIS A 600 43.84 18.64 -29.98
C HIS A 600 44.53 20.01 -30.01
N THR A 601 44.35 20.81 -31.08
CA THR A 601 45.04 22.10 -31.20
C THR A 601 44.35 23.18 -30.36
N GLU A 602 45.15 24.18 -29.97
CA GLU A 602 44.86 25.38 -29.17
C GLU A 602 43.73 26.26 -29.74
N ILE A 603 42.57 25.68 -30.03
CA ILE A 603 41.35 26.39 -30.30
C ILE A 603 40.84 26.86 -28.94
N VAL A 604 40.78 28.19 -28.75
CA VAL A 604 40.03 28.78 -27.64
C VAL A 604 38.67 28.09 -27.59
N PRO A 605 38.34 27.34 -26.53
CA PRO A 605 37.09 26.60 -26.49
C PRO A 605 35.95 27.60 -26.69
N LEU A 606 35.23 27.46 -27.81
CA LEU A 606 34.06 28.28 -28.07
C LEU A 606 33.12 28.09 -26.88
N PRO A 607 32.78 29.16 -26.14
CA PRO A 607 32.01 29.01 -24.91
C PRO A 607 30.70 28.29 -25.21
N MET A 608 30.46 27.21 -24.47
CA MET A 608 29.22 26.42 -24.60
C MET A 608 27.99 27.21 -24.17
N ALA A 609 28.18 28.24 -23.33
CA ALA A 609 27.19 29.20 -22.90
C ALA A 609 27.68 30.63 -23.19
N ILE A 610 26.94 31.35 -24.02
CA ILE A 610 27.23 32.75 -24.37
C ILE A 610 26.46 33.64 -23.38
N PRO A 611 27.09 34.65 -22.74
CA PRO A 611 26.39 35.55 -21.83
C PRO A 611 25.21 36.24 -22.53
N MET A 612 24.11 36.43 -21.79
CA MET A 612 22.91 37.07 -22.33
C MET A 612 23.22 38.52 -22.71
N GLY A 613 23.00 38.89 -23.98
CA GLY A 613 23.35 40.22 -24.51
C GLY A 613 24.79 40.41 -24.97
N ALA A 614 25.61 39.34 -25.01
CA ALA A 614 26.99 39.44 -25.50
C ALA A 614 27.11 39.63 -27.02
N VAL A 615 26.01 39.50 -27.76
CA VAL A 615 25.97 39.63 -29.22
C VAL A 615 24.67 40.31 -29.61
N ASP A 616 24.74 41.24 -30.56
CA ASP A 616 23.57 41.92 -31.10
C ASP A 616 22.69 40.96 -31.92
N LEU A 617 21.37 41.08 -31.74
CA LEU A 617 20.37 40.29 -32.45
C LEU A 617 19.66 41.15 -33.50
N ILE A 618 19.38 40.57 -34.65
CA ILE A 618 18.54 41.18 -35.69
C ILE A 618 17.36 40.25 -35.99
N SER A 619 16.15 40.81 -36.02
CA SER A 619 14.94 40.05 -36.36
C SER A 619 14.91 39.72 -37.87
N PRO A 620 14.23 38.63 -38.28
CA PRO A 620 14.13 38.25 -39.70
C PRO A 620 13.59 39.38 -40.60
N LEU A 621 12.55 40.09 -40.16
CA LEU A 621 11.95 41.21 -40.91
C LEU A 621 12.91 42.39 -41.07
N ASN A 622 13.68 42.72 -40.03
CA ASN A 622 14.66 43.80 -40.10
C ASN A 622 15.83 43.42 -41.02
N LEU A 623 16.31 42.18 -40.94
CA LEU A 623 17.32 41.67 -41.86
C LEU A 623 16.82 41.69 -43.31
N TRP A 624 15.59 41.24 -43.57
CA TRP A 624 15.00 41.31 -44.89
C TRP A 624 14.98 42.74 -45.45
N ARG A 625 14.62 43.73 -44.62
CA ARG A 625 14.66 45.14 -45.01
C ARG A 625 16.09 45.64 -45.27
N ASP A 626 17.05 45.27 -44.43
CA ASP A 626 18.46 45.66 -44.58
C ASP A 626 19.08 45.09 -45.87
N LEU A 627 18.66 43.90 -46.31
CA LEU A 627 19.13 43.28 -47.56
C LEU A 627 18.69 44.02 -48.84
N HIS A 628 17.68 44.90 -48.75
CA HIS A 628 17.14 45.65 -49.89
C HIS A 628 17.62 47.12 -49.92
N GLN A 629 18.57 47.49 -49.06
CA GLN A 629 19.20 48.81 -49.06
C GLN A 629 20.41 48.85 -50.00
N ASP A 630 20.90 50.06 -50.31
CA ASP A 630 22.03 50.28 -51.23
C ASP A 630 23.36 49.71 -50.69
N ASP A 631 23.49 49.49 -49.38
CA ASP A 631 24.65 48.85 -48.73
C ASP A 631 24.21 47.67 -47.82
N PRO A 632 23.95 46.48 -48.40
CA PRO A 632 23.39 45.36 -47.66
C PRO A 632 24.44 44.66 -46.76
N PRO A 633 24.03 44.18 -45.57
CA PRO A 633 24.93 43.46 -44.67
C PRO A 633 25.43 42.15 -45.28
N PHE A 634 26.65 41.73 -44.91
CA PHE A 634 27.20 40.43 -45.31
C PHE A 634 26.60 39.31 -44.47
N VAL A 635 25.76 38.48 -45.09
CA VAL A 635 25.16 37.34 -44.38
C VAL A 635 26.07 36.13 -44.53
N ILE A 636 26.55 35.58 -43.41
CA ILE A 636 27.34 34.35 -43.38
C ILE A 636 26.50 33.24 -42.76
N ASP A 637 26.22 32.22 -43.54
CA ASP A 637 25.55 31.00 -43.10
C ASP A 637 26.59 30.01 -42.56
N VAL A 638 26.57 29.80 -41.24
CA VAL A 638 27.54 28.94 -40.55
C VAL A 638 27.07 27.48 -40.41
N ARG A 639 26.03 27.10 -41.17
CA ARG A 639 25.54 25.72 -41.21
C ARG A 639 26.40 24.83 -42.12
N GLU A 640 26.08 23.54 -42.10
CA GLU A 640 26.70 22.57 -43.01
C GLU A 640 26.13 22.70 -44.45
N PRO A 641 26.89 22.34 -45.50
CA PRO A 641 26.44 22.45 -46.90
C PRO A 641 25.09 21.78 -47.18
N ARG A 642 24.79 20.67 -46.50
CA ARG A 642 23.49 19.97 -46.62
C ARG A 642 22.30 20.80 -46.12
N GLU A 643 22.49 21.60 -45.08
CA GLU A 643 21.44 22.44 -44.51
C GLU A 643 21.23 23.68 -45.39
N TYR A 644 22.32 24.26 -45.90
CA TYR A 644 22.31 25.39 -46.81
C TYR A 644 21.59 25.08 -48.14
N LYS A 645 21.90 23.93 -48.75
CA LYS A 645 21.28 23.48 -50.00
C LYS A 645 19.76 23.27 -49.91
N ARG A 646 19.25 22.89 -48.73
CA ARG A 646 17.80 22.73 -48.49
C ARG A 646 17.04 24.05 -48.46
N GLY A 647 17.75 25.15 -48.22
CA GLY A 647 17.17 26.48 -48.12
C GLY A 647 18.07 27.42 -47.32
N HIS A 648 18.40 28.57 -47.88
CA HIS A 648 19.20 29.63 -47.25
C HIS A 648 18.68 31.02 -47.61
N ILE A 649 19.14 32.04 -46.87
CA ILE A 649 18.82 33.44 -47.17
C ILE A 649 19.47 33.82 -48.50
N PRO A 650 18.75 34.45 -49.45
CA PRO A 650 19.34 34.91 -50.70
C PRO A 650 20.62 35.74 -50.50
N ASN A 651 21.64 35.48 -51.32
CA ASN A 651 22.96 36.12 -51.25
C ASN A 651 23.78 35.86 -49.96
N ALA A 652 23.37 34.92 -49.11
CA ALA A 652 24.21 34.49 -47.99
C ALA A 652 25.46 33.73 -48.49
N ALA A 653 26.60 33.93 -47.83
CA ALA A 653 27.80 33.15 -48.06
C ALA A 653 27.81 31.93 -47.13
N LEU A 654 27.94 30.72 -47.68
CA LEU A 654 28.13 29.51 -46.88
C LEU A 654 29.58 29.42 -46.39
N ILE A 655 29.79 29.54 -45.09
CA ILE A 655 31.08 29.29 -44.44
C ILE A 655 30.80 28.52 -43.14
N PRO A 656 30.89 27.17 -43.13
CA PRO A 656 30.60 26.37 -41.94
C PRO A 656 31.38 26.87 -40.72
N LEU A 657 30.76 26.81 -39.54
CA LEU A 657 31.33 27.39 -38.29
C LEU A 657 32.79 27.00 -38.05
N PHE A 658 33.15 25.75 -38.32
CA PHE A 658 34.51 25.27 -38.11
C PHE A 658 35.50 25.91 -39.10
N GLU A 659 35.14 25.98 -40.38
CA GLU A 659 35.97 26.61 -41.42
C GLU A 659 36.13 28.11 -41.16
N LEU A 660 35.06 28.75 -40.71
CA LEU A 660 35.04 30.16 -40.34
C LEU A 660 36.02 30.48 -39.19
N ILE A 661 36.13 29.58 -38.22
CA ILE A 661 37.05 29.74 -37.07
C ILE A 661 38.48 29.39 -37.45
N ALA A 662 38.66 28.38 -38.31
CA ALA A 662 39.98 28.00 -38.82
C ALA A 662 40.57 29.11 -39.72
N ASN A 663 39.72 29.81 -40.48
CA ASN A 663 40.12 30.86 -41.41
C ASN A 663 39.39 32.19 -41.10
N PRO A 664 39.71 32.85 -39.98
CA PRO A 664 38.97 34.04 -39.53
C PRO A 664 39.14 35.27 -40.43
N GLU A 665 40.09 35.24 -41.38
CA GLU A 665 40.33 36.31 -42.36
C GLU A 665 39.23 36.38 -43.44
N GLN A 666 38.37 35.37 -43.55
CA GLN A 666 37.23 35.36 -44.49
C GLN A 666 36.10 36.29 -44.05
N VAL A 667 36.12 36.80 -42.80
CA VAL A 667 35.11 37.73 -42.28
C VAL A 667 35.57 39.18 -42.51
N PRO A 668 34.82 39.98 -43.29
CA PRO A 668 35.19 41.36 -43.55
C PRO A 668 35.03 42.24 -42.29
N LYS A 669 35.96 43.16 -42.08
CA LYS A 669 35.99 44.08 -40.90
C LYS A 669 35.31 45.43 -41.16
N ASP A 670 35.14 45.78 -42.43
CA ASP A 670 34.75 47.09 -42.94
C ASP A 670 33.23 47.23 -43.20
N ARG A 671 32.46 46.14 -43.01
CA ARG A 671 31.03 46.06 -43.29
C ARG A 671 30.28 45.30 -42.20
N LYS A 672 28.97 45.54 -42.09
CA LYS A 672 28.09 44.84 -41.14
C LYS A 672 27.98 43.36 -41.52
N VAL A 673 28.29 42.45 -40.60
CA VAL A 673 28.24 40.99 -40.81
C VAL A 673 27.14 40.38 -39.97
N ILE A 674 26.36 39.48 -40.56
CA ILE A 674 25.23 38.82 -39.89
C ILE A 674 25.42 37.32 -39.98
N PHE A 675 25.62 36.69 -38.83
CA PHE A 675 25.77 35.24 -38.75
C PHE A 675 24.40 34.56 -38.67
N VAL A 676 24.22 33.52 -39.47
CA VAL A 676 22.98 32.76 -39.57
C VAL A 676 23.26 31.28 -39.36
N CYS A 677 22.39 30.63 -38.60
CA CYS A 677 22.34 29.18 -38.58
C CYS A 677 20.89 28.69 -38.44
N ARG A 678 20.67 27.39 -38.17
CA ARG A 678 19.31 26.82 -38.10
C ARG A 678 18.42 27.51 -37.06
N ALA A 679 18.94 27.73 -35.86
CA ALA A 679 18.18 28.20 -34.69
C ALA A 679 18.89 29.33 -33.90
N GLY A 680 19.84 30.04 -34.51
CA GLY A 680 20.61 31.11 -33.86
C GLY A 680 21.83 30.68 -33.01
N ARG A 681 22.00 29.38 -32.72
CA ARG A 681 23.02 28.89 -31.77
C ARG A 681 24.46 28.86 -32.30
N ARG A 682 24.70 28.28 -33.48
CA ARG A 682 26.04 28.26 -34.11
C ARG A 682 26.46 29.66 -34.53
N SER A 683 25.53 30.44 -35.04
CA SER A 683 25.73 31.84 -35.39
C SER A 683 26.08 32.70 -34.18
N ALA A 684 25.47 32.45 -33.01
CA ALA A 684 25.87 33.13 -31.78
C ALA A 684 27.31 32.77 -31.35
N ARG A 685 27.73 31.51 -31.50
CA ARG A 685 29.14 31.12 -31.22
C ARG A 685 30.11 31.81 -32.17
N ALA A 686 29.78 31.85 -33.47
CA ALA A 686 30.58 32.60 -34.45
C ALA A 686 30.68 34.07 -34.05
N ALA A 687 29.55 34.72 -33.83
CA ALA A 687 29.51 36.13 -33.49
C ALA A 687 30.27 36.45 -32.21
N TYR A 688 30.09 35.67 -31.13
CA TYR A 688 30.85 35.85 -29.90
C TYR A 688 32.36 35.69 -30.10
N TYR A 689 32.78 34.69 -30.89
CA TYR A 689 34.20 34.49 -31.23
C TYR A 689 34.81 35.71 -31.95
N PHE A 690 34.08 36.31 -32.89
CA PHE A 690 34.53 37.51 -33.60
C PHE A 690 34.43 38.78 -32.73
N ALA A 691 33.44 38.88 -31.84
CA ALA A 691 33.31 39.97 -30.87
C ALA A 691 34.55 40.07 -29.96
N GLU A 692 34.98 38.94 -29.40
CA GLU A 692 36.19 38.84 -28.57
C GLU A 692 37.47 39.22 -29.33
N LYS A 693 37.47 39.06 -30.66
CA LYS A 693 38.58 39.46 -31.53
C LYS A 693 38.48 40.92 -32.03
N GLY A 694 37.57 41.71 -31.48
CA GLY A 694 37.45 43.14 -31.73
C GLY A 694 36.61 43.54 -32.95
N TYR A 695 35.81 42.64 -33.51
CA TYR A 695 34.85 42.98 -34.56
C TYR A 695 33.64 43.71 -33.94
N GLN A 696 33.34 44.93 -34.40
CA GLN A 696 32.31 45.79 -33.78
C GLN A 696 30.95 45.79 -34.50
N ASN A 697 30.87 45.36 -35.77
CA ASN A 697 29.66 45.39 -36.59
C ASN A 697 29.13 43.98 -36.90
N ILE A 698 28.92 43.17 -35.87
CA ILE A 698 28.46 41.79 -36.00
C ILE A 698 27.10 41.58 -35.32
N SER A 699 26.20 40.88 -35.98
CA SER A 699 24.90 40.53 -35.41
C SER A 699 24.53 39.08 -35.73
N VAL A 700 23.55 38.55 -35.01
CA VAL A 700 23.02 37.20 -35.21
C VAL A 700 21.56 37.30 -35.59
N LEU A 701 21.16 36.54 -36.60
CA LEU A 701 19.75 36.40 -36.92
C LEU A 701 19.01 35.73 -35.76
N GLU A 702 18.11 36.48 -35.14
CA GLU A 702 17.27 36.03 -34.05
C GLU A 702 16.42 34.83 -34.49
N GLY A 703 16.51 33.72 -33.76
CA GLY A 703 15.83 32.47 -34.09
C GLY A 703 16.34 31.73 -35.33
N GLY A 704 17.36 32.26 -36.03
CA GLY A 704 17.98 31.64 -37.20
C GLY A 704 17.02 31.40 -38.37
N MET A 705 17.35 30.42 -39.22
CA MET A 705 16.52 30.03 -40.37
C MET A 705 15.12 29.55 -39.98
N GLN A 706 14.94 28.96 -38.80
CA GLN A 706 13.60 28.58 -38.32
C GLN A 706 12.68 29.80 -38.18
N ALA A 707 13.18 30.89 -37.62
CA ALA A 707 12.41 32.14 -37.51
C ALA A 707 12.24 32.82 -38.87
N TRP A 708 13.23 32.71 -39.76
CA TRP A 708 13.12 33.18 -41.15
C TRP A 708 11.98 32.49 -41.91
N GLU A 709 11.93 31.16 -41.83
CA GLU A 709 10.88 30.33 -42.43
C GLU A 709 9.51 30.58 -41.78
N THR A 710 9.46 30.75 -40.45
CA THR A 710 8.22 31.09 -39.73
C THR A 710 7.69 32.47 -40.11
N ALA A 711 8.57 33.40 -40.47
CA ALA A 711 8.20 34.73 -40.95
C ALA A 711 7.78 34.76 -42.43
N ASP A 712 7.71 33.60 -43.10
CA ASP A 712 7.32 33.44 -44.50
C ASP A 712 8.17 34.29 -45.48
N LEU A 713 9.46 34.44 -45.16
CA LEU A 713 10.42 35.19 -45.97
C LEU A 713 11.07 34.30 -47.03
N LEU A 714 11.43 34.89 -48.18
CA LEU A 714 11.94 34.14 -49.34
C LEU A 714 13.23 33.40 -49.00
N VAL A 715 13.32 32.15 -49.46
CA VAL A 715 14.46 31.26 -49.27
C VAL A 715 15.00 30.86 -50.64
N ALA A 716 16.30 30.98 -50.83
CA ALA A 716 16.99 30.47 -52.01
C ALA A 716 17.28 28.97 -51.83
N VAL A 717 17.10 28.20 -52.90
CA VAL A 717 17.35 26.75 -52.94
C VAL A 717 18.29 26.47 -54.10
N GLU A 718 19.41 25.80 -53.84
CA GLU A 718 20.29 25.32 -54.91
C GLU A 718 19.78 23.98 -55.40
N THR A 719 19.00 23.98 -56.49
CA THR A 719 18.68 22.75 -57.22
C THR A 719 19.96 22.18 -57.84
N VAL A 720 20.22 20.91 -57.59
CA VAL A 720 21.24 20.13 -58.31
C VAL A 720 20.78 20.04 -59.77
N MET A 721 21.29 20.91 -60.65
CA MET A 721 21.22 20.68 -62.09
C MET A 721 22.09 19.47 -62.43
N GLY A 722 21.45 18.30 -62.44
CA GLY A 722 22.13 17.03 -62.66
C GLY A 722 21.17 15.84 -62.63
N LEU A 723 20.03 15.94 -63.32
CA LEU A 723 19.25 14.78 -63.75
C LEU A 723 18.81 15.04 -65.20
N GLU A 724 19.44 14.31 -66.11
CA GLU A 724 18.97 14.12 -67.47
C GLU A 724 17.49 13.71 -67.42
N VAL A 725 16.65 14.52 -68.07
CA VAL A 725 15.28 14.12 -68.40
C VAL A 725 15.40 12.99 -69.43
N THR A 726 15.42 11.76 -68.97
CA THR A 726 15.09 10.61 -69.83
C THR A 726 13.57 10.45 -69.78
N ASN A 727 12.93 10.88 -70.87
CA ASN A 727 11.55 10.53 -71.17
C ASN A 727 11.46 9.00 -71.38
N GLY A 728 10.54 8.35 -70.67
CA GLY A 728 10.19 6.94 -70.82
C GLY A 728 9.09 6.55 -69.86
#